data_AF-A0A952X6U8-F1
#
_entry.id   AF-A0A952X6U8-F1
#
_cell.length_a   1.000
_cell.length_b   1.000
_cell.length_c   1.000
_cell.angle_alpha   90.00
_cell.angle_beta   90.00
_cell.angle_gamma   90.00
#
_symmetry.space_group_name_H-M   'P 1'
#
loop_
_entity.id
_entity.type
_entity.pdbx_description
1 polymer ?
#
loop_
_entity_poly.entity_id
_entity_poly.type
_entity_poly.pdbx_seq_one_letter_code
_entity_poly.pdbx_strand_id
1 'polypeptide(L)'
;MYIKHSDLNLTVTTPLGPDTLIIDKLRCVEGISMPFEIHLEMHSKKLDLALDDLVGKEIKVAFKYGSETRYFAGIVGEVSQGFTVDIDNAGNNVELTKYYATLYPKFWVLKFSQDHQIFQEKSAMDIVNDLLGQYGVTKKKDQTSSCGQSPYEYCVQYRESYFDFISRLFEAEGISYYFDHSASGEEMVICDDSSTAETAYSALPMTPFSDRDPWYDEIQFLRYAKQVVSKKFQTADYNFETASTKLLSNASGEGEGLEVYRFPGYYPDGGTGDGYSTNRIQELEWRKEMISGQSSAPLLAPMKTFTVTNHPRDDLNKDYIVYKVTHEINLLATGEERLYSNTFEAFPADVPFRAPIITPKPTIASTQTARVTGKSGEEIWCDEYGRIKVKFHWDQKGSDDEKSSCWIRVAQLWAGSGWGGLWTPRIGMEVVVTFLEGDPDRPLVTGCVYNSDNMPPYAKDEPTKSTILSNTTKGGGGNNEFRFEDKKDEEEIYIHAQKDMNTVVEDNRTLKINDGDDTSDIMVGDRTVTLHGETAKKDKESGKGIGSDTLTLNKGCRLVELKAEGDKQGDHTLKMTKGDNTIEITKGNMVTQLDEGNKSITLTKGDMEITLTQGSMTTKLDQGDQTLNVVGKRNITVVEAESHENSANFSHTVTGDYELTVSGALTIKVTGALSISTDDDLELKAGGDMKLTADGDIKLQSTGDTKIDATGDFTGDGNEVKLTGQTKGKFDGGPDMEVTGNGKVKIGSSSTLTQVKGSMVQIN
;
A
#
# COMPACT_ATOMS: atom_id res chain seq x y z
N MET A 1 -44.06 -29.39 71.38
CA MET A 1 -43.10 -30.32 72.02
C MET A 1 -41.73 -30.06 71.39
N TYR A 2 -40.67 -29.79 72.16
CA TYR A 2 -39.32 -29.59 71.61
C TYR A 2 -38.72 -30.96 71.26
N ILE A 3 -38.62 -31.27 69.97
CA ILE A 3 -38.09 -32.55 69.47
C ILE A 3 -36.57 -32.42 69.33
N LYS A 4 -35.80 -33.43 69.78
CA LYS A 4 -34.34 -33.46 69.56
C LYS A 4 -34.05 -33.83 68.10
N HIS A 5 -32.98 -33.28 67.55
CA HIS A 5 -32.54 -33.50 66.18
C HIS A 5 -32.26 -34.98 65.83
N SER A 6 -31.94 -35.81 66.83
CA SER A 6 -31.74 -37.26 66.69
C SER A 6 -33.01 -38.04 66.33
N ASP A 7 -34.19 -37.44 66.54
CA ASP A 7 -35.48 -38.11 66.42
C ASP A 7 -36.26 -37.62 65.18
N LEU A 8 -35.61 -36.81 64.33
CA LEU A 8 -36.18 -36.20 63.12
C LEU A 8 -35.62 -36.87 61.85
N ASN A 9 -36.49 -37.01 60.85
CA ASN A 9 -36.09 -37.42 59.49
C ASN A 9 -35.26 -36.35 58.75
N LEU A 10 -34.93 -35.22 59.40
CA LEU A 10 -34.10 -34.15 58.87
C LEU A 10 -32.95 -33.83 59.83
N THR A 11 -31.75 -33.70 59.26
CA THR A 11 -30.56 -33.22 59.97
C THR A 11 -29.98 -31.98 59.26
N VAL A 12 -29.82 -30.86 59.96
CA VAL A 12 -29.16 -29.65 59.46
C VAL A 12 -27.75 -29.48 60.03
N THR A 13 -26.80 -29.17 59.16
CA THR A 13 -25.42 -28.84 59.52
C THR A 13 -25.20 -27.38 59.18
N THR A 14 -24.83 -26.59 60.19
CA THR A 14 -24.57 -25.15 60.07
C THR A 14 -23.22 -24.77 60.70
N PRO A 15 -22.64 -23.61 60.34
CA PRO A 15 -21.43 -23.09 60.99
C PRO A 15 -21.57 -22.84 62.49
N LEU A 16 -22.79 -22.67 62.99
CA LEU A 16 -23.08 -22.37 64.40
C LEU A 16 -22.97 -23.60 65.33
N GLY A 17 -22.77 -24.78 64.75
CA GLY A 17 -22.72 -26.05 65.47
C GLY A 17 -24.03 -26.81 65.47
N PRO A 18 -24.03 -28.05 66.00
CA PRO A 18 -25.20 -28.91 66.03
C PRO A 18 -26.30 -28.33 66.92
N ASP A 19 -27.55 -28.64 66.59
CA ASP A 19 -28.77 -28.36 67.38
C ASP A 19 -29.03 -26.87 67.71
N THR A 20 -28.28 -25.95 67.10
CA THR A 20 -28.50 -24.49 67.25
C THR A 20 -29.68 -24.01 66.41
N LEU A 21 -29.80 -24.52 65.19
CA LEU A 21 -30.94 -24.30 64.31
C LEU A 21 -31.62 -25.64 64.06
N ILE A 22 -32.94 -25.68 64.13
CA ILE A 22 -33.76 -26.85 63.82
C ILE A 22 -34.66 -26.51 62.64
N ILE A 23 -34.74 -27.37 61.64
CA ILE A 23 -35.58 -27.16 60.46
C ILE A 23 -37.03 -27.44 60.80
N ASP A 24 -37.92 -26.57 60.32
CA ASP A 24 -39.38 -26.76 60.31
C ASP A 24 -39.89 -27.15 58.92
N LYS A 25 -39.40 -26.45 57.89
CA LYS A 25 -39.81 -26.63 56.50
C LYS A 25 -38.62 -26.42 55.58
N LEU A 26 -38.55 -27.22 54.52
CA LEU A 26 -37.62 -27.05 53.41
C LEU A 26 -38.42 -27.00 52.11
N ARG A 27 -38.15 -25.99 51.28
CA ARG A 27 -38.60 -25.95 49.89
C ARG A 27 -37.40 -25.76 48.96
N CYS A 28 -37.08 -26.74 48.12
CA CYS A 28 -35.98 -26.65 47.15
C CYS A 28 -36.55 -26.59 45.74
N VAL A 29 -36.12 -25.63 44.92
CA VAL A 29 -36.36 -25.61 43.47
C VAL A 29 -35.03 -25.84 42.77
N GLU A 30 -34.95 -26.88 41.95
CA GLU A 30 -33.75 -27.22 41.18
C GLU A 30 -34.13 -27.59 39.73
N GLY A 31 -33.26 -27.30 38.77
CA GLY A 31 -33.52 -27.55 37.34
C GLY A 31 -32.26 -27.56 36.49
N ILE A 32 -32.37 -28.11 35.27
CA ILE A 32 -31.26 -28.14 34.31
C ILE A 32 -30.98 -26.71 33.81
N SER A 33 -29.70 -26.33 33.81
CA SER A 33 -29.18 -25.00 33.49
C SER A 33 -29.81 -23.89 34.33
N MET A 34 -30.09 -24.17 35.61
CA MET A 34 -30.66 -23.23 36.57
C MET A 34 -29.93 -23.34 37.91
N PRO A 35 -29.54 -22.23 38.54
CA PRO A 35 -29.14 -22.25 39.94
C PRO A 35 -30.32 -22.74 40.80
N PHE A 36 -30.09 -23.71 41.68
CA PHE A 36 -31.11 -24.11 42.64
C PHE A 36 -31.36 -23.01 43.67
N GLU A 37 -32.52 -23.07 44.31
CA GLU A 37 -32.91 -22.20 45.40
C GLU A 37 -33.56 -23.02 46.52
N ILE A 38 -32.95 -23.04 47.70
CA ILE A 38 -33.43 -23.78 48.88
C ILE A 38 -33.89 -22.79 49.94
N HIS A 39 -35.18 -22.76 50.22
CA HIS A 39 -35.75 -22.01 51.33
C HIS A 39 -35.87 -22.89 52.56
N LEU A 40 -35.27 -22.43 53.65
CA LEU A 40 -35.33 -23.06 54.96
C LEU A 40 -36.13 -22.19 55.91
N GLU A 41 -37.17 -22.77 56.52
CA GLU A 41 -37.77 -22.25 57.74
C GLU A 41 -37.21 -23.03 58.91
N MET A 42 -36.67 -22.31 59.90
CA MET A 42 -36.00 -22.89 61.05
C MET A 42 -36.42 -22.20 62.35
N HIS A 43 -36.11 -22.82 63.47
CA HIS A 43 -36.23 -22.20 64.79
C HIS A 43 -34.99 -22.45 65.66
N SER A 44 -34.76 -21.55 66.62
CA SER A 44 -33.71 -21.68 67.64
C SER A 44 -34.21 -21.24 69.01
N LYS A 45 -33.62 -21.80 70.07
CA LYS A 45 -33.70 -21.25 71.43
C LYS A 45 -32.85 -19.98 71.61
N LYS A 46 -31.89 -19.75 70.71
CA LYS A 46 -31.05 -18.56 70.74
C LYS A 46 -31.77 -17.43 69.98
N LEU A 47 -32.12 -16.38 70.71
CA LEU A 47 -32.96 -15.28 70.21
C LEU A 47 -32.16 -14.23 69.42
N ASP A 48 -30.83 -14.28 69.51
CA ASP A 48 -29.88 -13.29 69.02
C ASP A 48 -28.78 -13.94 68.15
N LEU A 49 -29.15 -14.83 67.23
CA LEU A 49 -28.17 -15.41 66.30
C LEU A 49 -27.48 -14.31 65.49
N ALA A 50 -26.14 -14.33 65.48
CA ALA A 50 -25.34 -13.44 64.66
C ALA A 50 -25.46 -13.86 63.19
N LEU A 51 -26.22 -13.10 62.41
CA LEU A 51 -26.53 -13.46 61.02
C LEU A 51 -25.29 -13.45 60.11
N ASP A 52 -24.27 -12.65 60.44
CA ASP A 52 -22.97 -12.59 59.73
C ASP A 52 -22.20 -13.92 59.80
N ASP A 53 -22.47 -14.76 60.81
CA ASP A 53 -21.87 -16.09 60.94
C ASP A 53 -22.53 -17.12 60.00
N LEU A 54 -23.68 -16.77 59.39
CA LEU A 54 -24.44 -17.61 58.47
C LEU A 54 -24.32 -17.14 57.02
N VAL A 55 -24.47 -15.85 56.76
CA VAL A 55 -24.46 -15.32 55.38
C VAL A 55 -23.14 -15.66 54.66
N GLY A 56 -23.23 -16.13 53.43
CA GLY A 56 -22.08 -16.58 52.63
C GLY A 56 -21.44 -17.90 53.08
N LYS A 57 -21.95 -18.57 54.12
CA LYS A 57 -21.47 -19.89 54.58
C LYS A 57 -22.33 -21.03 54.02
N GLU A 58 -21.79 -22.24 54.04
CA GLU A 58 -22.48 -23.45 53.58
C GLU A 58 -23.41 -23.99 54.67
N ILE A 59 -24.65 -24.32 54.29
CA ILE A 59 -25.60 -25.11 55.09
C ILE A 59 -25.90 -26.41 54.34
N LYS A 60 -25.97 -27.52 55.08
CA LYS A 60 -26.32 -28.85 54.54
C LYS A 60 -27.51 -29.41 55.29
N VAL A 61 -28.39 -30.08 54.56
CA VAL A 61 -29.58 -30.75 55.06
C VAL A 61 -29.58 -32.19 54.57
N ALA A 62 -29.78 -33.13 55.46
CA ALA A 62 -29.94 -34.55 55.15
C ALA A 62 -31.37 -34.97 55.50
N PHE A 63 -32.13 -35.39 54.50
CA PHE A 63 -33.48 -35.93 54.63
C PHE A 63 -33.44 -37.45 54.53
N LYS A 64 -33.70 -38.14 55.64
CA LYS A 64 -33.80 -39.60 55.70
C LYS A 64 -35.21 -40.03 55.35
N TYR A 65 -35.34 -40.94 54.39
CA TYR A 65 -36.62 -41.52 53.99
C TYR A 65 -36.42 -43.01 53.70
N GLY A 66 -37.20 -43.88 54.36
CA GLY A 66 -36.94 -45.32 54.31
C GLY A 66 -35.50 -45.65 54.74
N SER A 67 -34.76 -46.37 53.89
CA SER A 67 -33.33 -46.68 54.08
C SER A 67 -32.37 -45.69 53.41
N GLU A 68 -32.89 -44.72 52.66
CA GLU A 68 -32.11 -43.82 51.82
C GLU A 68 -32.00 -42.43 52.44
N THR A 69 -31.14 -41.58 51.87
CA THR A 69 -30.97 -40.19 52.32
C THR A 69 -30.82 -39.27 51.13
N ARG A 70 -31.67 -38.24 51.07
CA ARG A 70 -31.54 -37.13 50.12
C ARG A 70 -30.80 -35.97 50.80
N TYR A 71 -29.80 -35.42 50.13
CA TYR A 71 -29.07 -34.25 50.63
C TYR A 71 -29.51 -32.98 49.89
N PHE A 72 -29.45 -31.86 50.60
CA PHE A 72 -29.57 -30.51 50.04
C PHE A 72 -28.46 -29.67 50.65
N ALA A 73 -27.75 -28.90 49.84
CA ALA A 73 -26.63 -28.11 50.31
C ALA A 73 -26.48 -26.86 49.47
N GLY A 74 -26.10 -25.76 50.09
CA GLY A 74 -25.88 -24.51 49.39
C GLY A 74 -25.28 -23.45 50.31
N ILE A 75 -24.91 -22.33 49.70
CA ILE A 75 -24.42 -21.15 50.39
C ILE A 75 -25.59 -20.23 50.73
N VAL A 76 -25.62 -19.74 51.96
CA VAL A 76 -26.62 -18.78 52.43
C VAL A 76 -26.46 -17.47 51.66
N GLY A 77 -27.37 -17.18 50.74
CA GLY A 77 -27.43 -15.88 50.05
C GLY A 77 -28.19 -14.84 50.86
N GLU A 78 -29.20 -15.28 51.61
CA GLU A 78 -30.01 -14.44 52.47
C GLU A 78 -30.35 -15.19 53.76
N VAL A 79 -30.32 -14.48 54.90
CA VAL A 79 -30.80 -14.97 56.19
C VAL A 79 -31.52 -13.86 56.93
N SER A 80 -32.65 -14.19 57.57
CA SER A 80 -33.44 -13.23 58.35
C SER A 80 -34.02 -13.85 59.62
N GLN A 81 -34.30 -12.99 60.60
CA GLN A 81 -34.93 -13.35 61.87
C GLN A 81 -36.42 -12.98 61.85
N GLY A 82 -37.26 -13.92 62.28
CA GLY A 82 -38.71 -13.76 62.39
C GLY A 82 -39.17 -13.49 63.83
N PHE A 83 -40.42 -13.85 64.11
CA PHE A 83 -41.05 -13.67 65.41
C PHE A 83 -40.58 -14.72 66.43
N THR A 84 -40.68 -14.36 67.72
CA THR A 84 -40.47 -15.25 68.85
C THR A 84 -41.81 -15.76 69.37
N VAL A 85 -41.89 -17.06 69.69
CA VAL A 85 -43.07 -17.72 70.25
C VAL A 85 -42.72 -18.31 71.60
N ASP A 86 -43.59 -18.07 72.58
CA ASP A 86 -43.56 -18.74 73.87
C ASP A 86 -44.31 -20.06 73.77
N ILE A 87 -43.60 -21.18 73.93
CA ILE A 87 -44.20 -22.51 73.97
C ILE A 87 -44.22 -22.99 75.42
N ASP A 88 -45.42 -23.13 75.99
CA ASP A 88 -45.60 -23.81 77.27
C ASP A 88 -45.38 -25.32 77.09
N ASN A 89 -44.29 -25.82 77.66
CA ASN A 89 -43.96 -27.24 77.65
C ASN A 89 -44.04 -27.80 79.07
N ALA A 90 -45.26 -28.18 79.48
CA ALA A 90 -45.54 -28.81 80.77
C ALA A 90 -45.05 -27.99 81.98
N GLY A 91 -45.25 -26.67 81.96
CA GLY A 91 -44.87 -25.76 83.05
C GLY A 91 -43.48 -25.13 82.93
N ASN A 92 -42.73 -25.45 81.87
CA ASN A 92 -41.52 -24.74 81.47
C ASN A 92 -41.80 -23.96 80.18
N ASN A 93 -41.83 -22.62 80.27
CA ASN A 93 -41.88 -21.77 79.09
C ASN A 93 -40.56 -21.83 78.34
N VAL A 94 -40.61 -22.18 77.05
CA VAL A 94 -39.46 -22.13 76.15
C VAL A 94 -39.76 -21.11 75.06
N GLU A 95 -38.95 -20.06 75.00
CA GLU A 95 -38.98 -19.08 73.91
C GLU A 95 -38.25 -19.66 72.68
N LEU A 96 -38.91 -19.65 71.53
CA LEU A 96 -38.32 -20.05 70.25
C LEU A 96 -38.44 -18.93 69.23
N THR A 97 -37.33 -18.52 68.63
CA THR A 97 -37.30 -17.54 67.55
C THR A 97 -37.24 -18.23 66.20
N LYS A 98 -38.05 -17.77 65.24
CA LYS A 98 -38.01 -18.23 63.85
C LYS A 98 -36.86 -17.59 63.08
N TYR A 99 -36.23 -18.35 62.20
CA TYR A 99 -35.20 -17.89 61.26
C TYR A 99 -35.50 -18.43 59.87
N TYR A 100 -35.20 -17.62 58.85
CA TYR A 100 -35.37 -17.98 57.45
C TYR A 100 -34.02 -17.87 56.76
N ALA A 101 -33.70 -18.84 55.91
CA ALA A 101 -32.50 -18.78 55.08
C ALA A 101 -32.83 -19.23 53.65
N THR A 102 -32.25 -18.54 52.67
CA THR A 102 -32.29 -18.95 51.27
C THR A 102 -30.89 -19.34 50.82
N LEU A 103 -30.74 -20.59 50.39
CA LEU A 103 -29.47 -21.15 49.92
C LEU A 103 -29.41 -21.21 48.40
N TYR A 104 -28.25 -20.93 47.86
CA TYR A 104 -27.94 -20.98 46.43
C TYR A 104 -26.66 -21.79 46.17
N PRO A 105 -26.41 -22.25 44.93
CA PRO A 105 -25.13 -22.84 44.58
C PRO A 105 -23.99 -21.82 44.69
N LYS A 106 -22.75 -22.26 44.89
CA LYS A 106 -21.56 -21.39 44.87
C LYS A 106 -21.45 -20.62 43.56
N PHE A 107 -21.87 -21.23 42.46
CA PHE A 107 -21.92 -20.58 41.14
C PHE A 107 -22.80 -19.31 41.12
N TRP A 108 -23.88 -19.25 41.90
CA TRP A 108 -24.76 -18.07 41.98
C TRP A 108 -24.05 -16.82 42.53
N VAL A 109 -23.04 -17.01 43.39
CA VAL A 109 -22.27 -15.88 43.97
C VAL A 109 -21.57 -15.06 42.88
N LEU A 110 -21.28 -15.65 41.72
CA LEU A 110 -20.65 -14.96 40.60
C LEU A 110 -21.54 -13.86 39.99
N LYS A 111 -22.84 -13.82 40.30
CA LYS A 111 -23.74 -12.72 39.92
C LYS A 111 -23.36 -11.37 40.54
N PHE A 112 -22.69 -11.38 41.68
CA PHE A 112 -22.30 -10.16 42.40
C PHE A 112 -20.90 -9.67 41.96
N SER A 113 -20.69 -9.66 40.65
CA SER A 113 -19.46 -9.22 40.00
C SER A 113 -19.77 -8.57 38.65
N GLN A 114 -18.84 -7.79 38.13
CA GLN A 114 -18.90 -7.29 36.75
C GLN A 114 -17.47 -6.95 36.30
N ASP A 115 -17.09 -7.33 35.09
CA ASP A 115 -15.71 -7.13 34.62
C ASP A 115 -15.62 -6.92 33.10
N HIS A 116 -14.41 -6.55 32.64
CA HIS A 116 -14.01 -6.55 31.24
C HIS A 116 -12.76 -7.42 31.06
N GLN A 117 -12.86 -8.47 30.26
CA GLN A 117 -11.73 -9.37 30.01
C GLN A 117 -11.69 -9.84 28.56
N ILE A 118 -10.48 -10.09 28.09
CA ILE A 118 -10.21 -10.65 26.77
C ILE A 118 -9.59 -12.03 26.97
N PHE A 119 -10.17 -13.03 26.31
CA PHE A 119 -9.65 -14.38 26.19
C PHE A 119 -9.29 -14.62 24.74
N GLN A 120 -8.09 -15.17 24.51
CA GLN A 120 -7.55 -15.45 23.18
C GLN A 120 -7.03 -16.87 23.14
N GLU A 121 -7.27 -17.55 22.02
CA GLU A 121 -6.82 -18.92 21.77
C GLU A 121 -7.26 -19.90 22.87
N LYS A 122 -8.47 -19.73 23.38
CA LYS A 122 -9.07 -20.56 24.44
C LYS A 122 -10.46 -21.04 24.04
N SER A 123 -10.76 -22.29 24.34
CA SER A 123 -12.12 -22.82 24.14
C SER A 123 -13.08 -22.26 25.19
N ALA A 124 -14.39 -22.36 24.93
CA ALA A 124 -15.39 -21.97 25.92
C ALA A 124 -15.16 -22.69 27.26
N MET A 125 -14.85 -23.99 27.22
CA MET A 125 -14.62 -24.77 28.43
C MET A 125 -13.30 -24.44 29.13
N ASP A 126 -12.24 -24.05 28.41
CA ASP A 126 -11.02 -23.52 29.05
C ASP A 126 -11.33 -22.25 29.84
N ILE A 127 -12.07 -21.31 29.23
CA ILE A 127 -12.48 -20.05 29.85
C ILE A 127 -13.34 -20.31 31.08
N VAL A 128 -14.36 -21.17 30.94
CA VAL A 128 -15.27 -21.53 32.03
C VAL A 128 -14.50 -22.18 33.18
N ASN A 129 -13.66 -23.17 32.92
CA ASN A 129 -12.93 -23.89 33.95
C ASN A 129 -11.95 -22.98 34.71
N ASP A 130 -11.27 -22.08 34.00
CA ASP A 130 -10.39 -21.07 34.61
C ASP A 130 -11.16 -20.14 35.54
N LEU A 131 -12.28 -19.58 35.08
CA LEU A 131 -13.09 -18.64 35.87
C LEU A 131 -13.74 -19.32 37.07
N LEU A 132 -14.33 -20.50 36.89
CA LEU A 132 -14.91 -21.28 38.00
C LEU A 132 -13.85 -21.58 39.07
N GLY A 133 -12.65 -21.99 38.65
CA GLY A 133 -11.52 -22.21 39.56
C GLY A 133 -11.09 -20.95 40.29
N GLN A 134 -10.91 -19.84 39.57
CA GLN A 134 -10.50 -18.55 40.11
C GLN A 134 -11.47 -18.01 41.17
N TYR A 135 -12.78 -18.18 40.97
CA TYR A 135 -13.83 -17.66 41.86
C TYR A 135 -14.38 -18.69 42.86
N GLY A 136 -13.68 -19.83 43.01
CA GLY A 136 -13.90 -20.76 44.12
C GLY A 136 -15.05 -21.76 43.91
N VAL A 137 -15.51 -21.97 42.68
CA VAL A 137 -16.41 -23.07 42.30
C VAL A 137 -15.54 -24.31 42.00
N THR A 138 -15.00 -24.92 43.06
CA THR A 138 -14.00 -26.00 42.94
C THR A 138 -14.60 -27.40 42.92
N LYS A 139 -15.76 -27.61 43.57
CA LYS A 139 -16.52 -28.86 43.49
C LYS A 139 -17.30 -28.88 42.18
N LYS A 140 -16.66 -29.38 41.12
CA LYS A 140 -17.28 -29.51 39.81
C LYS A 140 -16.83 -30.78 39.09
N LYS A 141 -17.71 -31.29 38.25
CA LYS A 141 -17.48 -32.44 37.37
C LYS A 141 -17.77 -32.02 35.93
N ASP A 142 -16.73 -31.97 35.11
CA ASP A 142 -16.85 -31.71 33.68
C ASP A 142 -17.02 -33.04 32.94
N GLN A 143 -18.18 -33.21 32.29
CA GLN A 143 -18.54 -34.36 31.48
C GLN A 143 -18.82 -33.97 30.02
N THR A 144 -18.34 -32.80 29.59
CA THR A 144 -18.46 -32.38 28.19
C THR A 144 -17.58 -33.24 27.30
N SER A 145 -18.08 -33.57 26.11
CA SER A 145 -17.40 -34.49 25.18
C SER A 145 -17.14 -33.89 23.79
N SER A 146 -17.95 -32.91 23.38
CA SER A 146 -17.95 -32.35 22.03
C SER A 146 -18.15 -30.84 21.98
N CYS A 147 -19.03 -30.29 22.81
CA CYS A 147 -19.37 -28.87 22.82
C CYS A 147 -18.34 -28.05 23.61
N GLY A 148 -18.10 -26.81 23.18
CA GLY A 148 -17.21 -25.86 23.87
C GLY A 148 -15.73 -26.22 23.89
N GLN A 149 -15.29 -27.16 23.04
CA GLN A 149 -13.89 -27.63 22.96
C GLN A 149 -13.06 -26.88 21.92
N SER A 150 -13.71 -26.26 20.92
CA SER A 150 -13.02 -25.50 19.88
C SER A 150 -12.52 -24.16 20.43
N PRO A 151 -11.23 -23.81 20.23
CA PRO A 151 -10.72 -22.51 20.66
C PRO A 151 -11.36 -21.34 19.92
N TYR A 152 -11.70 -20.29 20.67
CA TYR A 152 -11.99 -18.98 20.09
C TYR A 152 -10.67 -18.24 19.85
N GLU A 153 -10.52 -17.64 18.67
CA GLU A 153 -9.45 -16.66 18.42
C GLU A 153 -9.57 -15.48 19.39
N TYR A 154 -10.81 -15.02 19.62
CA TYR A 154 -11.11 -13.85 20.43
C TYR A 154 -12.48 -13.98 21.10
N CYS A 155 -12.53 -13.88 22.43
CA CYS A 155 -13.75 -13.86 23.21
C CYS A 155 -13.65 -12.83 24.34
N VAL A 156 -14.65 -11.98 24.46
CA VAL A 156 -14.65 -10.82 25.34
C VAL A 156 -15.78 -10.94 26.36
N GLN A 157 -15.44 -10.84 27.64
CA GLN A 157 -16.38 -10.50 28.70
C GLN A 157 -16.52 -8.98 28.71
N TYR A 158 -17.71 -8.43 28.49
CA TYR A 158 -17.92 -6.98 28.43
C TYR A 158 -19.11 -6.53 29.27
N ARG A 159 -18.86 -5.81 30.37
CA ARG A 159 -19.91 -5.26 31.26
C ARG A 159 -20.93 -6.29 31.73
N GLU A 160 -20.49 -7.51 31.98
CA GLU A 160 -21.34 -8.61 32.44
C GLU A 160 -20.69 -9.31 33.64
N SER A 161 -21.52 -9.94 34.47
CA SER A 161 -21.03 -10.72 35.62
C SER A 161 -20.34 -12.00 35.15
N TYR A 162 -19.48 -12.60 35.98
CA TYR A 162 -18.91 -13.91 35.63
C TYR A 162 -19.98 -14.99 35.49
N PHE A 163 -21.09 -14.86 36.22
CA PHE A 163 -22.24 -15.75 36.07
C PHE A 163 -22.84 -15.63 34.68
N ASP A 164 -23.18 -14.41 34.24
CA ASP A 164 -23.81 -14.19 32.93
C ASP A 164 -22.86 -14.58 31.79
N PHE A 165 -21.56 -14.25 31.92
CA PHE A 165 -20.55 -14.62 30.93
C PHE A 165 -20.45 -16.15 30.75
N ILE A 166 -20.33 -16.88 31.86
CA ILE A 166 -20.25 -18.35 31.82
C ILE A 166 -21.57 -18.94 31.29
N SER A 167 -22.71 -18.44 31.76
CA SER A 167 -24.03 -18.92 31.32
C SER A 167 -24.24 -18.72 29.82
N ARG A 168 -23.93 -17.55 29.26
CA ARG A 168 -24.07 -17.36 27.80
C ARG A 168 -23.10 -18.21 26.99
N LEU A 169 -21.91 -18.52 27.51
CA LEU A 169 -20.99 -19.44 26.84
C LEU A 169 -21.54 -20.86 26.83
N PHE A 170 -22.08 -21.34 27.95
CA PHE A 170 -22.77 -22.62 27.98
C PHE A 170 -23.94 -22.66 26.98
N GLU A 171 -24.79 -21.63 26.98
CA GLU A 171 -25.93 -21.54 26.09
C GLU A 171 -25.53 -21.48 24.61
N ALA A 172 -24.49 -20.72 24.27
CA ALA A 172 -23.96 -20.59 22.90
C ALA A 172 -23.39 -21.91 22.37
N GLU A 173 -22.70 -22.68 23.22
CA GLU A 173 -22.14 -23.98 22.87
C GLU A 173 -23.16 -25.12 22.97
N GLY A 174 -24.30 -24.91 23.63
CA GLY A 174 -25.31 -25.94 23.87
C GLY A 174 -25.00 -26.83 25.07
N ILE A 175 -24.12 -26.38 25.95
CA ILE A 175 -23.73 -27.04 27.20
C ILE A 175 -24.79 -26.74 28.26
N SER A 176 -25.02 -27.72 29.12
CA SER A 176 -25.93 -27.61 30.26
C SER A 176 -25.19 -27.88 31.57
N TYR A 177 -25.76 -27.42 32.67
CA TYR A 177 -25.24 -27.71 34.00
C TYR A 177 -26.36 -28.05 34.98
N TYR A 178 -26.04 -28.79 36.02
CA TYR A 178 -26.93 -29.08 37.15
C TYR A 178 -26.10 -29.27 38.42
N PHE A 179 -26.74 -29.54 39.55
CA PHE A 179 -26.05 -29.71 40.83
C PHE A 179 -26.42 -31.05 41.47
N ASP A 180 -25.41 -31.87 41.77
CA ASP A 180 -25.59 -33.06 42.58
C ASP A 180 -25.35 -32.70 44.05
N HIS A 181 -26.21 -33.22 44.94
CA HIS A 181 -26.11 -32.99 46.38
C HIS A 181 -25.72 -34.27 47.11
N SER A 182 -24.68 -34.17 47.95
CA SER A 182 -24.21 -35.27 48.77
C SER A 182 -23.94 -34.81 50.20
N ALA A 183 -23.56 -35.75 51.08
CA ALA A 183 -23.09 -35.42 52.43
C ALA A 183 -21.91 -34.42 52.42
N SER A 184 -21.13 -34.38 51.33
CA SER A 184 -19.99 -33.46 51.20
C SER A 184 -20.40 -32.03 50.81
N GLY A 185 -21.63 -31.80 50.36
CA GLY A 185 -22.14 -30.52 49.87
C GLY A 185 -22.71 -30.63 48.45
N GLU A 186 -22.85 -29.48 47.79
CA GLU A 186 -23.19 -29.43 46.35
C GLU A 186 -21.95 -29.61 45.46
N GLU A 187 -22.15 -30.21 44.28
CA GLU A 187 -21.18 -30.33 43.20
C GLU A 187 -21.84 -29.91 41.88
N MET A 188 -21.22 -28.98 41.16
CA MET A 188 -21.69 -28.56 39.84
C MET A 188 -21.29 -29.58 38.77
N VAL A 189 -22.26 -30.12 38.04
CA VAL A 189 -21.98 -31.03 36.93
C VAL A 189 -22.24 -30.29 35.61
N ILE A 190 -21.28 -30.35 34.71
CA ILE A 190 -21.32 -29.70 33.39
C ILE A 190 -21.36 -30.79 32.33
N CYS A 191 -22.31 -30.75 31.40
CA CYS A 191 -22.49 -31.81 30.40
C CYS A 191 -23.13 -31.29 29.10
N ASP A 192 -22.85 -31.98 28.00
CA ASP A 192 -23.38 -31.71 26.65
C ASP A 192 -24.16 -32.90 26.05
N ASP A 193 -24.36 -33.98 26.82
CA ASP A 193 -25.09 -35.16 26.40
C ASP A 193 -25.98 -35.70 27.52
N SER A 194 -27.29 -35.45 27.39
CA SER A 194 -28.30 -35.91 28.34
C SER A 194 -28.51 -37.43 28.33
N SER A 195 -28.02 -38.16 27.32
CA SER A 195 -28.13 -39.62 27.27
C SER A 195 -27.27 -40.33 28.33
N THR A 196 -26.31 -39.61 28.92
CA THR A 196 -25.44 -40.10 29.99
C THR A 196 -26.03 -39.91 31.40
N ALA A 197 -27.25 -39.38 31.48
CA ALA A 197 -27.95 -39.10 32.74
C ALA A 197 -28.15 -40.36 33.59
N GLU A 198 -27.79 -40.28 34.87
CA GLU A 198 -27.94 -41.38 35.82
C GLU A 198 -29.42 -41.65 36.15
N THR A 199 -29.78 -42.91 36.33
CA THR A 199 -31.15 -43.32 36.67
C THR A 199 -31.43 -43.15 38.16
N ALA A 200 -32.38 -42.28 38.51
CA ALA A 200 -32.92 -42.15 39.86
C ALA A 200 -33.88 -43.31 40.19
N TYR A 201 -34.77 -43.68 39.26
CA TYR A 201 -35.72 -44.78 39.43
C TYR A 201 -35.91 -45.57 38.15
N SER A 202 -35.52 -46.85 38.15
CA SER A 202 -35.76 -47.75 37.00
C SER A 202 -37.23 -48.17 36.84
N ALA A 203 -38.07 -47.91 37.84
CA ALA A 203 -39.52 -48.04 37.78
C ALA A 203 -40.16 -47.14 38.84
N LEU A 204 -40.91 -46.12 38.40
CA LEU A 204 -41.64 -45.21 39.26
C LEU A 204 -43.14 -45.30 38.93
N PRO A 205 -43.95 -45.98 39.77
CA PRO A 205 -45.34 -46.28 39.45
C PRO A 205 -46.26 -45.06 39.65
N MET A 206 -47.17 -44.86 38.70
CA MET A 206 -48.30 -43.94 38.87
C MET A 206 -49.38 -44.58 39.75
N THR A 207 -49.60 -43.99 40.91
CA THR A 207 -50.54 -44.47 41.94
C THR A 207 -51.39 -43.29 42.43
N PRO A 208 -52.55 -43.02 41.81
CA PRO A 208 -53.37 -41.84 42.14
C PRO A 208 -53.88 -41.81 43.59
N PHE A 209 -54.11 -42.99 44.17
CA PHE A 209 -54.46 -43.18 45.57
C PHE A 209 -53.54 -44.26 46.12
N SER A 210 -52.68 -43.90 47.08
CA SER A 210 -51.75 -44.84 47.67
C SER A 210 -52.30 -45.45 48.95
N ASP A 211 -52.12 -46.75 49.09
CA ASP A 211 -52.48 -47.57 50.24
C ASP A 211 -51.24 -48.12 50.99
N ARG A 212 -50.03 -47.68 50.61
CA ARG A 212 -48.76 -48.15 51.19
C ARG A 212 -48.24 -47.27 52.32
N ASP A 213 -47.52 -47.87 53.27
CA ASP A 213 -46.75 -47.14 54.28
C ASP A 213 -45.28 -47.64 54.26
N PRO A 214 -44.27 -46.78 54.07
CA PRO A 214 -44.38 -45.34 53.83
C PRO A 214 -44.71 -44.99 52.37
N TRP A 215 -45.41 -43.87 52.17
CA TRP A 215 -45.81 -43.31 50.88
C TRP A 215 -44.66 -42.68 50.08
N TYR A 216 -43.53 -43.36 49.89
CA TYR A 216 -42.43 -42.89 49.04
C TYR A 216 -42.44 -43.55 47.66
N ASP A 217 -41.76 -42.92 46.70
CA ASP A 217 -41.46 -43.49 45.39
C ASP A 217 -42.68 -43.82 44.53
N GLU A 218 -43.67 -42.91 44.52
CA GLU A 218 -44.87 -43.01 43.69
C GLU A 218 -45.22 -41.66 43.04
N ILE A 219 -45.79 -41.70 41.83
CA ILE A 219 -46.36 -40.53 41.15
C ILE A 219 -47.87 -40.49 41.44
N GLN A 220 -48.35 -39.46 42.13
CA GLN A 220 -49.77 -39.30 42.44
C GLN A 220 -50.55 -38.62 41.31
N PHE A 221 -49.93 -37.68 40.62
CA PHE A 221 -50.55 -36.96 39.52
C PHE A 221 -49.56 -36.82 38.36
N LEU A 222 -50.04 -37.02 37.14
CA LEU A 222 -49.27 -36.81 35.93
C LEU A 222 -50.12 -36.10 34.88
N ARG A 223 -49.59 -35.03 34.32
CA ARG A 223 -50.12 -34.29 33.18
C ARG A 223 -49.14 -34.42 32.02
N TYR A 224 -49.64 -34.96 30.93
CA TYR A 224 -48.93 -35.03 29.65
C TYR A 224 -49.29 -33.85 28.75
N ALA A 225 -48.29 -33.24 28.11
CA ALA A 225 -48.46 -32.10 27.22
C ALA A 225 -47.59 -32.23 25.96
N LYS A 226 -48.14 -31.80 24.82
CA LYS A 226 -47.40 -31.50 23.60
C LYS A 226 -47.58 -30.04 23.22
N GLN A 227 -46.57 -29.43 22.63
CA GLN A 227 -46.67 -28.06 22.13
C GLN A 227 -45.97 -27.89 20.78
N VAL A 228 -46.34 -26.83 20.07
CA VAL A 228 -45.70 -26.45 18.81
C VAL A 228 -44.30 -25.92 19.11
N VAL A 229 -43.30 -26.51 18.47
CA VAL A 229 -41.90 -26.08 18.45
C VAL A 229 -41.46 -25.84 17.01
N SER A 230 -40.39 -25.06 16.82
CA SER A 230 -39.82 -24.78 15.49
C SER A 230 -39.45 -26.07 14.77
N LYS A 231 -39.67 -26.12 13.45
CA LYS A 231 -39.38 -27.31 12.63
C LYS A 231 -37.97 -27.29 12.02
N LYS A 232 -37.43 -26.10 11.85
CA LYS A 232 -36.17 -25.89 11.15
C LYS A 232 -35.41 -24.71 11.75
N PHE A 233 -34.10 -24.86 11.81
CA PHE A 233 -33.18 -23.79 12.15
C PHE A 233 -32.24 -23.54 10.97
N GLN A 234 -31.99 -22.27 10.67
CA GLN A 234 -31.04 -21.85 9.64
C GLN A 234 -30.18 -20.69 10.15
N THR A 235 -28.93 -20.66 9.72
CA THR A 235 -27.98 -19.60 10.09
C THR A 235 -26.99 -19.36 8.96
N ALA A 236 -26.41 -18.16 8.96
CA ALA A 236 -25.30 -17.82 8.08
C ALA A 236 -24.23 -17.01 8.81
N ASP A 237 -23.01 -17.00 8.26
CA ASP A 237 -21.96 -16.08 8.69
C ASP A 237 -21.08 -15.63 7.50
N TYR A 238 -20.12 -14.76 7.77
CA TYR A 238 -19.14 -14.29 6.80
C TYR A 238 -17.72 -14.40 7.36
N ASN A 239 -16.86 -15.11 6.64
CA ASN A 239 -15.43 -15.19 6.92
C ASN A 239 -14.66 -14.52 5.77
N PHE A 240 -13.91 -13.47 6.10
CA PHE A 240 -13.18 -12.70 5.08
C PHE A 240 -11.96 -13.46 4.52
N GLU A 241 -11.40 -14.41 5.26
CA GLU A 241 -10.30 -15.27 4.78
C GLU A 241 -10.79 -16.27 3.72
N THR A 242 -12.09 -16.56 3.71
CA THR A 242 -12.76 -17.39 2.70
C THR A 242 -13.97 -16.65 2.10
N ALA A 243 -13.81 -15.38 1.71
CA ALA A 243 -14.91 -14.47 1.36
C ALA A 243 -15.89 -14.94 0.27
N SER A 244 -15.48 -15.88 -0.61
CA SER A 244 -16.35 -16.47 -1.64
C SER A 244 -17.15 -17.68 -1.15
N THR A 245 -16.79 -18.25 0.00
CA THR A 245 -17.46 -19.40 0.62
C THR A 245 -18.76 -18.95 1.28
N LYS A 246 -19.86 -19.60 0.91
CA LYS A 246 -21.16 -19.39 1.58
C LYS A 246 -21.21 -20.22 2.86
N LEU A 247 -21.05 -19.55 4.00
CA LEU A 247 -21.16 -20.17 5.32
C LEU A 247 -22.63 -20.30 5.75
N LEU A 248 -23.43 -21.04 4.99
CA LEU A 248 -24.83 -21.32 5.29
C LEU A 248 -24.96 -22.71 5.93
N SER A 249 -25.58 -22.80 7.10
CA SER A 249 -25.91 -24.09 7.74
C SER A 249 -27.37 -24.13 8.17
N ASN A 250 -27.94 -25.34 8.21
CA ASN A 250 -29.32 -25.57 8.59
C ASN A 250 -29.52 -26.98 9.13
N ALA A 251 -30.46 -27.12 10.07
CA ALA A 251 -30.90 -28.40 10.61
C ALA A 251 -32.42 -28.45 10.65
N SER A 252 -32.98 -29.61 10.34
CA SER A 252 -34.43 -29.88 10.45
C SER A 252 -34.67 -30.83 11.61
N GLY A 253 -35.72 -30.58 12.37
CA GLY A 253 -36.18 -31.46 13.42
C GLY A 253 -37.60 -31.92 13.18
N GLU A 254 -38.29 -32.31 14.24
CA GLU A 254 -39.62 -32.88 14.19
C GLU A 254 -40.75 -31.92 14.63
N GLY A 255 -40.46 -30.64 14.75
CA GLY A 255 -41.46 -29.61 15.08
C GLY A 255 -42.52 -29.41 14.00
N GLU A 256 -43.63 -28.79 14.40
CA GLU A 256 -44.72 -28.37 13.50
C GLU A 256 -44.73 -26.85 13.25
N GLY A 257 -43.81 -26.11 13.87
CA GLY A 257 -43.63 -24.67 13.70
C GLY A 257 -42.90 -24.30 12.41
N LEU A 258 -42.63 -23.00 12.25
CA LEU A 258 -41.88 -22.47 11.11
C LEU A 258 -40.36 -22.53 11.33
N GLU A 259 -39.62 -22.06 10.33
CA GLU A 259 -38.17 -21.90 10.37
C GLU A 259 -37.76 -20.72 11.25
N VAL A 260 -36.70 -20.92 12.04
CA VAL A 260 -35.98 -19.85 12.74
C VAL A 260 -34.68 -19.56 11.99
N TYR A 261 -34.47 -18.30 11.59
CA TYR A 261 -33.22 -17.84 11.01
C TYR A 261 -32.48 -16.91 11.99
N ARG A 262 -31.19 -17.19 12.28
CA ARG A 262 -30.33 -16.31 13.09
C ARG A 262 -29.08 -15.93 12.28
N PHE A 263 -28.72 -14.65 12.29
CA PHE A 263 -27.46 -14.12 11.75
C PHE A 263 -26.91 -13.10 12.75
N PRO A 264 -25.59 -13.09 13.03
CA PRO A 264 -24.58 -14.02 12.53
C PRO A 264 -24.58 -15.38 13.27
N GLY A 265 -23.90 -16.37 12.68
CA GLY A 265 -23.89 -17.76 13.15
C GLY A 265 -22.77 -18.12 14.13
N TYR A 266 -21.72 -17.31 14.22
CA TYR A 266 -20.56 -17.46 15.10
C TYR A 266 -19.72 -18.73 14.90
N TYR A 267 -19.57 -19.18 13.65
CA TYR A 267 -18.72 -20.32 13.29
C TYR A 267 -17.73 -19.96 12.16
N PRO A 268 -16.49 -20.48 12.20
CA PRO A 268 -15.44 -20.11 11.25
C PRO A 268 -15.58 -20.80 9.88
N ASP A 269 -16.25 -21.96 9.82
CA ASP A 269 -16.36 -22.80 8.62
C ASP A 269 -17.67 -23.60 8.54
N GLY A 270 -17.92 -24.26 7.41
CA GLY A 270 -19.16 -25.02 7.20
C GLY A 270 -19.33 -26.23 8.12
N GLY A 271 -18.24 -26.93 8.49
CA GLY A 271 -18.31 -28.15 9.31
C GLY A 271 -18.73 -27.85 10.74
N THR A 272 -18.19 -26.77 11.32
CA THR A 272 -18.59 -26.25 12.63
C THR A 272 -20.03 -25.71 12.62
N GLY A 273 -20.48 -25.12 11.50
CA GLY A 273 -21.85 -24.65 11.33
C GLY A 273 -22.93 -25.73 11.45
N ASP A 274 -22.67 -26.96 10.97
CA ASP A 274 -23.62 -28.08 11.03
C ASP A 274 -23.85 -28.59 12.45
N GLY A 275 -22.79 -28.65 13.26
CA GLY A 275 -22.91 -28.95 14.70
C GLY A 275 -23.70 -27.86 15.42
N TYR A 276 -23.42 -26.59 15.13
CA TYR A 276 -24.15 -25.46 15.71
C TYR A 276 -25.64 -25.50 15.38
N SER A 277 -26.01 -25.64 14.10
CA SER A 277 -27.41 -25.70 13.69
C SER A 277 -28.16 -26.90 14.28
N THR A 278 -27.48 -28.05 14.44
CA THR A 278 -28.00 -29.22 15.15
C THR A 278 -28.28 -28.93 16.62
N ASN A 279 -27.35 -28.29 17.33
CA ASN A 279 -27.55 -27.88 18.73
C ASN A 279 -28.72 -26.88 18.85
N ARG A 280 -28.86 -25.94 17.91
CA ARG A 280 -29.94 -24.95 17.92
C ARG A 280 -31.32 -25.54 17.62
N ILE A 281 -31.45 -26.55 16.78
CA ILE A 281 -32.76 -27.20 16.59
C ILE A 281 -33.13 -28.05 17.81
N GLN A 282 -32.18 -28.76 18.42
CA GLN A 282 -32.40 -29.51 19.67
C GLN A 282 -32.80 -28.59 20.84
N GLU A 283 -32.19 -27.40 20.94
CA GLU A 283 -32.57 -26.32 21.88
C GLU A 283 -34.05 -25.93 21.75
N LEU A 284 -34.53 -25.79 20.51
CA LEU A 284 -35.88 -25.34 20.22
C LEU A 284 -36.93 -26.45 20.39
N GLU A 285 -36.53 -27.71 20.24
CA GLU A 285 -37.47 -28.84 20.14
C GLU A 285 -37.62 -29.67 21.41
N TRP A 286 -36.67 -29.66 22.35
CA TRP A 286 -36.74 -30.57 23.51
C TRP A 286 -38.03 -30.43 24.34
N ARG A 287 -38.66 -29.25 24.30
CA ARG A 287 -39.96 -29.00 24.98
C ARG A 287 -41.19 -29.49 24.21
N LYS A 288 -41.04 -30.08 23.01
CA LYS A 288 -42.14 -30.57 22.15
C LYS A 288 -43.09 -31.49 22.90
N GLU A 289 -42.54 -32.36 23.75
CA GLU A 289 -43.25 -33.34 24.55
C GLU A 289 -42.77 -33.28 26.00
N MET A 290 -43.68 -33.01 26.93
CA MET A 290 -43.38 -32.85 28.35
C MET A 290 -44.38 -33.61 29.21
N ILE A 291 -43.92 -34.10 30.36
CA ILE A 291 -44.76 -34.50 31.49
C ILE A 291 -44.51 -33.56 32.66
N SER A 292 -45.56 -33.30 33.43
CA SER A 292 -45.49 -32.59 34.71
C SER A 292 -46.30 -33.36 35.73
N GLY A 293 -45.84 -33.46 36.97
CA GLY A 293 -46.51 -34.31 37.95
C GLY A 293 -46.25 -33.94 39.39
N GLN A 294 -46.99 -34.59 40.27
CA GLN A 294 -46.74 -34.60 41.71
C GLN A 294 -46.29 -36.01 42.11
N SER A 295 -45.21 -36.11 42.88
CA SER A 295 -44.70 -37.38 43.38
C SER A 295 -44.29 -37.30 44.84
N SER A 296 -44.07 -38.46 45.44
CA SER A 296 -43.42 -38.61 46.75
C SER A 296 -42.01 -39.21 46.64
N ALA A 297 -41.39 -39.13 45.46
CA ALA A 297 -40.08 -39.70 45.15
C ALA A 297 -38.92 -38.72 45.47
N PRO A 298 -38.09 -38.94 46.52
CA PRO A 298 -37.07 -37.98 46.94
C PRO A 298 -35.83 -37.90 46.05
N LEU A 299 -35.57 -38.91 45.23
CA LEU A 299 -34.39 -38.95 44.35
C LEU A 299 -34.60 -38.28 42.99
N LEU A 300 -35.83 -37.87 42.65
CA LEU A 300 -36.04 -37.07 41.44
C LEU A 300 -35.21 -35.79 41.55
N ALA A 301 -34.33 -35.57 40.59
CA ALA A 301 -33.40 -34.45 40.56
C ALA A 301 -33.07 -34.11 39.09
N PRO A 302 -32.69 -32.86 38.79
CA PRO A 302 -32.36 -32.44 37.43
C PRO A 302 -31.29 -33.34 36.81
N MET A 303 -31.43 -33.64 35.51
CA MET A 303 -30.52 -34.53 34.78
C MET A 303 -30.44 -35.95 35.35
N LYS A 304 -31.48 -36.42 36.07
CA LYS A 304 -31.67 -37.84 36.40
C LYS A 304 -32.83 -38.42 35.60
N THR A 305 -32.71 -39.70 35.22
CA THR A 305 -33.75 -40.43 34.51
C THR A 305 -34.66 -41.22 35.44
N PHE A 306 -35.91 -41.40 35.03
CA PHE A 306 -36.85 -42.33 35.67
C PHE A 306 -37.81 -42.94 34.66
N THR A 307 -38.22 -44.18 34.91
CA THR A 307 -39.19 -44.89 34.07
C THR A 307 -40.58 -44.78 34.67
N VAL A 308 -41.53 -44.14 33.97
CA VAL A 308 -42.93 -44.15 34.40
C VAL A 308 -43.51 -45.56 34.19
N THR A 309 -44.20 -46.08 35.20
CA THR A 309 -44.91 -47.37 35.11
C THR A 309 -46.35 -47.24 35.61
N ASN A 310 -47.22 -48.19 35.27
CA ASN A 310 -48.64 -48.21 35.65
C ASN A 310 -49.47 -47.00 35.20
N HIS A 311 -49.00 -46.21 34.23
CA HIS A 311 -49.81 -45.17 33.62
C HIS A 311 -50.90 -45.81 32.71
N PRO A 312 -52.18 -45.41 32.80
CA PRO A 312 -53.26 -46.00 31.99
C PRO A 312 -53.09 -45.85 30.48
N ARG A 313 -52.30 -44.86 30.06
CA ARG A 313 -51.89 -44.60 28.68
C ARG A 313 -50.51 -45.22 28.44
N ASP A 314 -50.47 -46.28 27.62
CA ASP A 314 -49.30 -47.18 27.50
C ASP A 314 -48.04 -46.49 26.96
N ASP A 315 -48.19 -45.60 25.97
CA ASP A 315 -47.10 -44.82 25.37
C ASP A 315 -46.42 -43.83 26.34
N LEU A 316 -47.00 -43.62 27.53
CA LEU A 316 -46.39 -42.83 28.59
C LEU A 316 -45.55 -43.67 29.56
N ASN A 317 -45.62 -45.00 29.52
CA ASN A 317 -44.80 -45.88 30.34
C ASN A 317 -43.40 -46.07 29.72
N LYS A 318 -42.58 -45.02 29.80
CA LYS A 318 -41.25 -44.94 29.20
C LYS A 318 -40.29 -44.14 30.08
N ASP A 319 -39.06 -44.01 29.61
CA ASP A 319 -38.02 -43.25 30.30
C ASP A 319 -38.17 -41.75 30.06
N TYR A 320 -38.06 -41.00 31.14
CA TYR A 320 -38.06 -39.54 31.14
C TYR A 320 -36.85 -39.04 31.91
N ILE A 321 -36.41 -37.83 31.56
CA ILE A 321 -35.38 -37.10 32.29
C ILE A 321 -35.99 -35.87 32.96
N VAL A 322 -35.67 -35.67 34.23
CA VAL A 322 -36.19 -34.56 35.03
C VAL A 322 -35.53 -33.26 34.55
N TYR A 323 -36.35 -32.33 34.06
CA TYR A 323 -35.93 -30.97 33.74
C TYR A 323 -35.90 -30.08 34.97
N LYS A 324 -36.94 -30.15 35.80
CA LYS A 324 -37.12 -29.31 36.98
C LYS A 324 -37.89 -30.06 38.05
N VAL A 325 -37.53 -29.87 39.31
CA VAL A 325 -38.27 -30.41 40.45
C VAL A 325 -38.33 -29.37 41.57
N THR A 326 -39.47 -29.35 42.27
CA THR A 326 -39.67 -28.56 43.48
C THR A 326 -40.00 -29.50 44.62
N HIS A 327 -39.06 -29.64 45.56
CA HIS A 327 -39.20 -30.45 46.76
C HIS A 327 -39.85 -29.64 47.87
N GLU A 328 -40.77 -30.27 48.61
CA GLU A 328 -41.36 -29.71 49.83
C GLU A 328 -41.29 -30.74 50.95
N ILE A 329 -40.62 -30.35 52.05
CA ILE A 329 -40.55 -31.12 53.29
C ILE A 329 -41.17 -30.27 54.39
N ASN A 330 -42.16 -30.80 55.11
CA ASN A 330 -42.85 -30.08 56.18
C ASN A 330 -42.97 -30.95 57.44
N LEU A 331 -42.19 -30.61 58.47
CA LEU A 331 -42.18 -31.35 59.74
C LEU A 331 -43.30 -30.91 60.70
N LEU A 332 -44.00 -29.82 60.39
CA LEU A 332 -45.10 -29.29 61.20
C LEU A 332 -46.47 -29.81 60.76
N ALA A 333 -46.53 -30.65 59.73
CA ALA A 333 -47.77 -31.28 59.28
C ALA A 333 -48.30 -32.22 60.36
N THR A 334 -49.49 -31.94 60.91
CA THR A 334 -50.08 -32.65 62.06
C THR A 334 -50.76 -33.98 61.70
N GLY A 335 -50.45 -34.54 60.53
CA GLY A 335 -50.83 -35.90 60.13
C GLY A 335 -49.56 -36.65 59.76
N GLU A 336 -49.38 -37.87 60.28
CA GLU A 336 -48.17 -38.70 60.15
C GLU A 336 -47.79 -39.08 58.69
N GLU A 337 -48.51 -38.55 57.70
CA GLU A 337 -48.69 -39.23 56.42
C GLU A 337 -48.03 -38.56 55.20
N ARG A 338 -47.54 -37.31 55.27
CA ARG A 338 -46.87 -36.68 54.10
C ARG A 338 -45.76 -35.71 54.50
N LEU A 339 -44.66 -36.26 55.00
CA LEU A 339 -43.45 -35.48 55.34
C LEU A 339 -42.79 -34.86 54.10
N TYR A 340 -42.87 -35.52 52.94
CA TYR A 340 -42.26 -35.09 51.69
C TYR A 340 -43.26 -35.16 50.53
N SER A 341 -43.17 -34.19 49.64
CA SER A 341 -43.74 -34.25 48.30
C SER A 341 -42.89 -33.44 47.34
N ASN A 342 -43.06 -33.66 46.04
CA ASN A 342 -42.53 -32.77 45.03
C ASN A 342 -43.50 -32.57 43.88
N THR A 343 -43.26 -31.49 43.14
CA THR A 343 -43.76 -31.35 41.76
C THR A 343 -42.58 -31.38 40.80
N PHE A 344 -42.71 -32.08 39.68
CA PHE A 344 -41.64 -32.21 38.69
C PHE A 344 -42.13 -31.89 37.27
N GLU A 345 -41.19 -31.53 36.42
CA GLU A 345 -41.31 -31.42 34.96
C GLU A 345 -40.22 -32.29 34.33
N ALA A 346 -40.58 -33.08 33.33
CA ALA A 346 -39.67 -34.00 32.65
C ALA A 346 -40.03 -34.15 31.16
N PHE A 347 -39.06 -34.56 30.35
CA PHE A 347 -39.23 -34.85 28.92
C PHE A 347 -38.70 -36.25 28.59
N PRO A 348 -39.09 -36.86 27.47
CA PRO A 348 -38.61 -38.20 27.10
C PRO A 348 -37.08 -38.28 27.07
N ALA A 349 -36.51 -39.36 27.63
CA ALA A 349 -35.06 -39.48 27.82
C ALA A 349 -34.25 -39.64 26.52
N ASP A 350 -34.91 -40.02 25.42
CA ASP A 350 -34.34 -40.12 24.07
C ASP A 350 -34.22 -38.77 23.35
N VAL A 351 -34.81 -37.70 23.91
CA VAL A 351 -34.72 -36.35 23.36
C VAL A 351 -33.48 -35.65 23.93
N PRO A 352 -32.53 -35.21 23.08
CA PRO A 352 -31.33 -34.53 23.55
C PRO A 352 -31.68 -33.14 24.12
N PHE A 353 -31.11 -32.81 25.28
CA PHE A 353 -31.24 -31.49 25.87
C PHE A 353 -30.13 -30.54 25.40
N ARG A 354 -30.50 -29.31 25.02
CA ARG A 354 -29.59 -28.20 24.80
C ARG A 354 -30.13 -26.97 25.52
N ALA A 355 -29.26 -26.27 26.23
CA ALA A 355 -29.65 -25.10 27.02
C ALA A 355 -30.20 -23.98 26.11
N PRO A 356 -31.36 -23.39 26.45
CA PRO A 356 -31.92 -22.27 25.68
C PRO A 356 -31.06 -21.02 25.80
N ILE A 357 -30.92 -20.25 24.72
CA ILE A 357 -30.22 -18.96 24.77
C ILE A 357 -31.13 -17.91 25.42
N ILE A 358 -30.87 -17.62 26.70
CA ILE A 358 -31.65 -16.71 27.54
C ILE A 358 -30.80 -15.61 28.17
N THR A 359 -29.50 -15.86 28.36
CA THR A 359 -28.57 -14.90 28.92
C THR A 359 -28.16 -13.91 27.83
N PRO A 360 -28.47 -12.60 27.98
CA PRO A 360 -28.19 -11.63 26.93
C PRO A 360 -26.68 -11.50 26.65
N LYS A 361 -26.27 -11.64 25.39
CA LYS A 361 -24.90 -11.29 24.98
C LYS A 361 -24.72 -9.76 25.09
N PRO A 362 -23.62 -9.27 25.70
CA PRO A 362 -23.38 -7.84 25.77
C PRO A 362 -23.18 -7.22 24.39
N THR A 363 -23.60 -5.96 24.23
CA THR A 363 -23.47 -5.21 22.99
C THR A 363 -22.76 -3.87 23.23
N ILE A 364 -21.89 -3.49 22.30
CA ILE A 364 -21.26 -2.18 22.22
C ILE A 364 -21.97 -1.40 21.12
N ALA A 365 -22.92 -0.56 21.52
CA ALA A 365 -23.81 0.16 20.60
C ALA A 365 -23.14 1.28 19.77
N SER A 366 -21.85 1.54 19.96
CA SER A 366 -21.13 2.65 19.32
C SER A 366 -19.68 2.27 19.04
N THR A 367 -18.85 3.27 18.76
CA THR A 367 -17.41 3.10 18.57
C THR A 367 -16.66 3.37 19.87
N GLN A 368 -15.45 2.83 19.95
CA GLN A 368 -14.48 3.13 21.00
C GLN A 368 -13.15 3.51 20.36
N THR A 369 -12.28 4.14 21.13
CA THR A 369 -10.89 4.36 20.72
C THR A 369 -9.98 3.31 21.35
N ALA A 370 -8.93 2.92 20.64
CA ALA A 370 -7.90 2.01 21.14
C ALA A 370 -6.52 2.45 20.64
N ARG A 371 -5.47 2.08 21.36
CA ARG A 371 -4.09 2.36 20.95
C ARG A 371 -3.55 1.18 20.14
N VAL A 372 -2.93 1.44 19.01
CA VAL A 372 -2.28 0.40 18.19
C VAL A 372 -1.07 -0.16 18.93
N THR A 373 -0.96 -1.49 18.99
CA THR A 373 0.13 -2.23 19.65
C THR A 373 0.79 -3.22 18.70
N GLY A 374 1.96 -3.73 19.09
CA GLY A 374 2.71 -4.68 18.29
C GLY A 374 4.02 -5.06 18.96
N LYS A 375 4.83 -5.83 18.24
CA LYS A 375 6.07 -6.38 18.77
C LYS A 375 7.09 -5.28 19.10
N SER A 376 7.77 -5.40 20.24
CA SER A 376 8.82 -4.48 20.65
C SER A 376 9.90 -4.31 19.57
N GLY A 377 10.26 -3.06 19.27
CA GLY A 377 11.25 -2.70 18.23
C GLY A 377 10.69 -2.53 16.81
N GLU A 378 9.39 -2.73 16.64
CA GLU A 378 8.65 -2.41 15.42
C GLU A 378 7.98 -1.04 15.52
N GLU A 379 7.79 -0.37 14.38
CA GLU A 379 6.91 0.82 14.28
C GLU A 379 5.57 0.46 13.62
N ILE A 380 5.55 -0.63 12.83
CA ILE A 380 4.39 -1.14 12.12
C ILE A 380 4.30 -2.63 12.41
N TRP A 381 3.14 -3.10 12.85
CA TRP A 381 2.88 -4.51 13.11
C TRP A 381 1.55 -4.90 12.47
N CYS A 382 1.62 -5.49 11.29
CA CYS A 382 0.47 -5.94 10.53
C CYS A 382 0.70 -7.32 9.91
N ASP A 383 -0.40 -8.01 9.59
CA ASP A 383 -0.38 -9.29 8.91
C ASP A 383 -0.61 -9.17 7.39
N GLU A 384 -0.77 -10.31 6.72
CA GLU A 384 -0.99 -10.41 5.26
C GLU A 384 -2.26 -9.73 4.75
N TYR A 385 -3.24 -9.45 5.64
CA TYR A 385 -4.47 -8.74 5.32
C TYR A 385 -4.42 -7.26 5.70
N GLY A 386 -3.28 -6.76 6.19
CA GLY A 386 -3.13 -5.40 6.68
C GLY A 386 -3.90 -5.15 7.99
N ARG A 387 -4.21 -6.20 8.75
CA ARG A 387 -4.81 -6.10 10.09
C ARG A 387 -3.77 -5.59 11.09
N ILE A 388 -4.23 -4.96 12.16
CA ILE A 388 -3.39 -4.49 13.27
C ILE A 388 -3.87 -5.08 14.59
N LYS A 389 -3.08 -4.92 15.64
CA LYS A 389 -3.50 -5.21 17.02
C LYS A 389 -3.65 -3.92 17.81
N VAL A 390 -4.55 -3.94 18.79
CA VAL A 390 -4.85 -2.77 19.60
C VAL A 390 -4.97 -3.12 21.07
N LYS A 391 -4.76 -2.12 21.91
CA LYS A 391 -5.06 -2.14 23.33
C LYS A 391 -6.27 -1.26 23.60
N PHE A 392 -7.35 -1.86 24.07
CA PHE A 392 -8.52 -1.11 24.55
C PHE A 392 -8.27 -0.49 25.92
N HIS A 393 -8.86 0.68 26.16
CA HIS A 393 -8.67 1.45 27.40
C HIS A 393 -9.20 0.73 28.66
N TRP A 394 -10.17 -0.15 28.50
CA TRP A 394 -10.78 -0.93 29.59
C TRP A 394 -10.06 -2.26 29.85
N ASP A 395 -9.14 -2.69 28.98
CA ASP A 395 -8.40 -3.94 29.17
C ASP A 395 -7.28 -3.73 30.20
N GLN A 396 -7.56 -4.12 31.45
CA GLN A 396 -6.61 -3.97 32.56
C GLN A 396 -5.63 -5.15 32.69
N LYS A 397 -5.95 -6.31 32.11
CA LYS A 397 -5.18 -7.56 32.31
C LYS A 397 -4.22 -7.85 31.15
N GLY A 398 -4.53 -7.41 29.94
CA GLY A 398 -3.67 -7.62 28.77
C GLY A 398 -2.35 -6.85 28.87
N SER A 399 -1.31 -7.37 28.23
CA SER A 399 -0.04 -6.68 28.02
C SER A 399 -0.16 -5.58 26.96
N ASP A 400 0.71 -4.55 27.03
CA ASP A 400 0.81 -3.48 26.02
C ASP A 400 1.73 -3.89 24.85
N ASP A 401 1.45 -5.05 24.24
CA ASP A 401 2.30 -5.68 23.22
C ASP A 401 1.49 -6.42 22.13
N GLU A 402 2.13 -7.28 21.32
CA GLU A 402 1.49 -8.06 20.25
C GLU A 402 0.44 -9.09 20.73
N LYS A 403 0.19 -9.21 22.03
CA LYS A 403 -0.84 -10.08 22.61
C LYS A 403 -2.06 -9.31 23.14
N SER A 404 -2.10 -7.98 22.96
CA SER A 404 -3.20 -7.12 23.45
C SER A 404 -4.59 -7.53 22.92
N SER A 405 -4.67 -7.94 21.65
CA SER A 405 -5.91 -8.30 20.97
C SER A 405 -5.69 -9.33 19.87
N CYS A 406 -6.79 -9.83 19.30
CA CYS A 406 -6.79 -10.49 18.00
C CYS A 406 -6.36 -9.53 16.89
N TRP A 407 -6.22 -10.05 15.67
CA TRP A 407 -5.97 -9.24 14.49
C TRP A 407 -7.25 -8.54 14.03
N ILE A 408 -7.21 -7.21 14.00
CA ILE A 408 -8.36 -6.36 13.70
C ILE A 408 -8.19 -5.74 12.31
N ARG A 409 -9.18 -5.95 11.45
CA ARG A 409 -9.22 -5.34 10.10
C ARG A 409 -9.32 -3.82 10.18
N VAL A 410 -8.66 -3.15 9.25
CA VAL A 410 -8.65 -1.69 9.14
C VAL A 410 -9.41 -1.28 7.89
N ALA A 411 -10.48 -0.51 8.06
CA ALA A 411 -11.20 0.11 6.96
C ALA A 411 -10.26 1.05 6.19
N GLN A 412 -10.19 0.84 4.88
CA GLN A 412 -9.39 1.65 3.96
C GLN A 412 -10.28 2.65 3.23
N LEU A 413 -9.67 3.73 2.72
CA LEU A 413 -10.37 4.74 1.90
C LEU A 413 -11.04 4.10 0.66
N TRP A 414 -10.33 3.17 0.01
CA TRP A 414 -10.80 2.47 -1.19
C TRP A 414 -10.07 1.12 -1.30
N ALA A 415 -10.79 0.00 -1.40
CA ALA A 415 -10.18 -1.34 -1.43
C ALA A 415 -10.79 -2.22 -2.53
N GLY A 416 -9.97 -2.66 -3.47
CA GLY A 416 -10.30 -3.58 -4.57
C GLY A 416 -9.33 -4.76 -4.64
N SER A 417 -9.57 -5.69 -5.58
CA SER A 417 -8.74 -6.90 -5.74
C SER A 417 -7.35 -6.56 -6.29
N GLY A 418 -6.39 -6.32 -5.39
CA GLY A 418 -5.01 -5.96 -5.74
C GLY A 418 -4.77 -4.48 -6.04
N TRP A 419 -5.71 -3.59 -5.71
CA TRP A 419 -5.61 -2.15 -5.95
C TRP A 419 -6.45 -1.35 -4.93
N GLY A 420 -6.08 -0.10 -4.66
CA GLY A 420 -6.78 0.75 -3.69
C GLY A 420 -5.85 1.67 -2.89
N GLY A 421 -6.36 2.26 -1.82
CA GLY A 421 -5.57 2.95 -0.79
C GLY A 421 -5.23 2.01 0.36
N LEU A 422 -3.99 2.06 0.83
CA LEU A 422 -3.53 1.27 1.97
C LEU A 422 -2.76 2.17 2.94
N TRP A 423 -3.37 2.44 4.09
CA TRP A 423 -2.80 3.24 5.17
C TRP A 423 -2.83 2.43 6.46
N THR A 424 -1.74 1.73 6.76
CA THR A 424 -1.64 0.90 7.96
C THR A 424 -1.35 1.77 9.18
N PRO A 425 -2.24 1.80 10.20
CA PRO A 425 -1.96 2.50 11.44
C PRO A 425 -0.70 1.95 12.12
N ARG A 426 0.13 2.85 12.64
CA ARG A 426 1.41 2.51 13.29
C ARG A 426 1.23 2.31 14.79
N ILE A 427 2.14 1.55 15.40
CA ILE A 427 2.18 1.35 16.85
C ILE A 427 2.20 2.72 17.55
N GLY A 428 1.35 2.89 18.56
CA GLY A 428 1.18 4.14 19.30
C GLY A 428 0.14 5.11 18.73
N MET A 429 -0.33 4.92 17.50
CA MET A 429 -1.47 5.70 16.97
C MET A 429 -2.77 5.34 17.71
N GLU A 430 -3.71 6.29 17.75
CA GLU A 430 -5.06 6.05 18.28
C GLU A 430 -6.03 5.79 17.12
N VAL A 431 -6.73 4.67 17.20
CA VAL A 431 -7.69 4.21 16.20
C VAL A 431 -9.09 4.18 16.77
N VAL A 432 -10.07 4.40 15.90
CA VAL A 432 -11.50 4.24 16.20
C VAL A 432 -11.91 2.82 15.81
N VAL A 433 -12.43 2.06 16.78
CA VAL A 433 -12.88 0.68 16.64
C VAL A 433 -14.41 0.64 16.72
N THR A 434 -15.02 0.09 15.68
CA THR A 434 -16.43 -0.28 15.61
C THR A 434 -16.56 -1.79 15.83
N PHE A 435 -17.73 -2.25 16.27
CA PHE A 435 -18.00 -3.66 16.53
C PHE A 435 -19.10 -4.16 15.60
N LEU A 436 -18.83 -5.18 14.79
CA LEU A 436 -19.81 -5.72 13.83
C LEU A 436 -21.01 -6.31 14.59
N GLU A 437 -22.23 -5.92 14.23
CA GLU A 437 -23.46 -6.23 14.98
C GLU A 437 -23.45 -5.75 16.45
N GLY A 438 -22.55 -4.81 16.78
CA GLY A 438 -22.30 -4.39 18.16
C GLY A 438 -21.58 -5.44 19.01
N ASP A 439 -21.05 -6.50 18.41
CA ASP A 439 -20.47 -7.63 19.12
C ASP A 439 -19.04 -7.34 19.62
N PRO A 440 -18.78 -7.39 20.94
CA PRO A 440 -17.45 -7.20 21.50
C PRO A 440 -16.37 -8.11 20.90
N ASP A 441 -16.76 -9.30 20.40
CA ASP A 441 -15.85 -10.29 19.82
C ASP A 441 -15.46 -9.96 18.37
N ARG A 442 -16.11 -8.98 17.72
CA ARG A 442 -15.91 -8.65 16.30
C ARG A 442 -15.52 -7.19 16.06
N PRO A 443 -14.33 -6.77 16.54
CA PRO A 443 -13.85 -5.42 16.30
C PRO A 443 -13.45 -5.18 14.83
N LEU A 444 -13.61 -3.94 14.38
CA LEU A 444 -13.20 -3.42 13.08
C LEU A 444 -12.70 -1.99 13.27
N VAL A 445 -11.46 -1.69 12.89
CA VAL A 445 -10.96 -0.32 12.89
C VAL A 445 -11.61 0.44 11.74
N THR A 446 -12.22 1.58 12.03
CA THR A 446 -12.96 2.42 11.06
C THR A 446 -12.37 3.81 10.88
N GLY A 447 -11.30 4.15 11.60
CA GLY A 447 -10.62 5.43 11.45
C GLY A 447 -9.44 5.60 12.39
N CYS A 448 -8.74 6.73 12.26
CA CYS A 448 -7.67 7.18 13.16
C CYS A 448 -8.00 8.59 13.66
N VAL A 449 -7.56 8.91 14.88
CA VAL A 449 -7.72 10.25 15.48
C VAL A 449 -6.39 10.75 16.02
N TYR A 450 -6.18 12.06 15.93
CA TYR A 450 -5.05 12.73 16.57
C TYR A 450 -5.33 12.96 18.06
N ASN A 451 -4.27 13.03 18.87
CA ASN A 451 -4.31 13.25 20.31
C ASN A 451 -3.07 14.03 20.79
N SER A 452 -2.83 14.13 22.10
CA SER A 452 -1.69 14.89 22.65
C SER A 452 -0.33 14.31 22.27
N ASP A 453 -0.25 13.00 22.09
CA ASP A 453 0.99 12.29 21.75
C ASP A 453 1.18 12.24 20.22
N ASN A 454 0.08 12.26 19.48
CA ASN A 454 0.01 12.27 18.02
C ASN A 454 -0.73 13.53 17.57
N MET A 455 -0.06 14.68 17.56
CA MET A 455 -0.67 15.95 17.16
C MET A 455 -0.91 16.02 15.64
N PRO A 456 -1.94 16.74 15.18
CA PRO A 456 -2.12 17.03 13.76
C PRO A 456 -0.98 17.93 13.23
N PRO A 457 -0.53 17.78 11.97
CA PRO A 457 0.64 18.49 11.46
C PRO A 457 0.47 20.02 11.32
N TYR A 458 -0.71 20.53 10.95
CA TYR A 458 -0.92 21.96 10.63
C TYR A 458 -2.11 22.64 11.36
N ALA A 459 -2.90 21.91 12.13
CA ALA A 459 -4.29 22.32 12.44
C ALA A 459 -4.47 23.63 13.23
N LYS A 460 -3.51 24.06 14.05
CA LYS A 460 -3.70 25.21 14.95
C LYS A 460 -3.40 26.56 14.29
N ASP A 461 -2.25 26.67 13.65
CA ASP A 461 -1.74 27.94 13.14
C ASP A 461 -1.97 28.10 11.62
N GLU A 462 -2.25 26.99 10.92
CA GLU A 462 -2.38 26.94 9.46
C GLU A 462 -3.62 26.12 9.02
N PRO A 463 -4.84 26.51 9.45
CA PRO A 463 -6.06 25.71 9.28
C PRO A 463 -6.56 25.61 7.83
N THR A 464 -5.99 26.38 6.91
CA THR A 464 -6.28 26.32 5.46
C THR A 464 -5.45 25.26 4.74
N LYS A 465 -4.54 24.56 5.44
CA LYS A 465 -3.75 23.47 4.88
C LYS A 465 -4.47 22.13 4.98
N SER A 466 -4.51 21.41 3.86
CA SER A 466 -4.90 20.00 3.79
C SER A 466 -3.71 19.18 3.31
N THR A 467 -3.36 18.10 4.01
CA THR A 467 -2.13 17.34 3.69
C THR A 467 -2.30 15.83 3.82
N ILE A 468 -1.53 15.10 3.02
CA ILE A 468 -1.16 13.71 3.25
C ILE A 468 0.35 13.71 3.53
N LEU A 469 0.69 13.67 4.82
CA LEU A 469 2.07 13.68 5.30
C LEU A 469 2.44 12.31 5.85
N SER A 470 3.48 11.70 5.27
CA SER A 470 4.06 10.44 5.75
C SER A 470 5.24 10.69 6.69
N ASN A 471 5.76 9.64 7.32
CA ASN A 471 6.99 9.70 8.11
C ASN A 471 7.86 8.49 7.76
N THR A 472 9.15 8.71 7.49
CA THR A 472 10.11 7.64 7.19
C THR A 472 10.10 6.58 8.30
N THR A 473 10.20 5.31 7.93
CA THR A 473 10.23 4.19 8.88
C THR A 473 11.29 3.18 8.45
N LYS A 474 12.06 2.56 9.37
CA LYS A 474 12.09 2.78 10.82
C LYS A 474 13.03 3.92 11.23
N GLY A 475 12.72 4.61 12.34
CA GLY A 475 13.57 5.63 12.98
C GLY A 475 13.24 7.08 12.64
N GLY A 476 12.24 7.33 11.80
CA GLY A 476 11.84 8.70 11.41
C GLY A 476 12.89 9.42 10.56
N GLY A 477 12.94 10.76 10.70
CA GLY A 477 13.99 11.61 10.12
C GLY A 477 13.72 12.13 8.70
N GLY A 478 12.54 11.86 8.13
CA GLY A 478 12.14 12.36 6.82
C GLY A 478 10.65 12.14 6.53
N ASN A 479 10.16 12.71 5.43
CA ASN A 479 8.76 12.58 5.04
C ASN A 479 8.57 12.67 3.52
N ASN A 480 7.48 12.08 3.03
CA ASN A 480 6.88 12.45 1.76
C ASN A 480 5.58 13.19 2.05
N GLU A 481 5.29 14.23 1.28
CA GLU A 481 4.13 15.08 1.50
C GLU A 481 3.42 15.43 0.19
N PHE A 482 2.09 15.37 0.21
CA PHE A 482 1.24 16.04 -0.75
C PHE A 482 0.28 16.99 -0.03
N ARG A 483 0.45 18.29 -0.24
CA ARG A 483 -0.26 19.32 0.50
C ARG A 483 -0.91 20.35 -0.42
N PHE A 484 -2.08 20.80 -0.01
CA PHE A 484 -2.80 21.94 -0.54
C PHE A 484 -2.83 23.06 0.51
N GLU A 485 -2.54 24.29 0.09
CA GLU A 485 -2.81 25.53 0.82
C GLU A 485 -3.92 26.28 0.09
N ASP A 486 -5.04 26.50 0.79
CA ASP A 486 -6.23 27.19 0.25
C ASP A 486 -6.36 28.64 0.78
N LYS A 487 -5.30 29.18 1.39
CA LYS A 487 -5.25 30.59 1.76
C LYS A 487 -5.28 31.46 0.50
N LYS A 488 -6.32 32.26 0.39
CA LYS A 488 -6.58 33.13 -0.77
C LYS A 488 -5.36 34.01 -1.12
N ASP A 489 -5.05 34.05 -2.42
CA ASP A 489 -3.95 34.80 -3.02
C ASP A 489 -2.53 34.29 -2.61
N GLU A 490 -2.47 33.16 -1.88
CA GLU A 490 -1.27 32.45 -1.44
C GLU A 490 -1.44 30.92 -1.65
N GLU A 491 -2.30 30.51 -2.60
CA GLU A 491 -2.61 29.11 -2.83
C GLU A 491 -1.38 28.31 -3.33
N GLU A 492 -1.19 27.10 -2.80
CA GLU A 492 -0.03 26.26 -3.12
C GLU A 492 -0.43 24.78 -3.23
N ILE A 493 0.18 24.09 -4.20
CA ILE A 493 0.30 22.64 -4.16
C ILE A 493 1.78 22.30 -3.91
N TYR A 494 2.06 21.65 -2.78
CA TYR A 494 3.39 21.23 -2.40
C TYR A 494 3.53 19.71 -2.52
N ILE A 495 4.53 19.28 -3.29
CA ILE A 495 4.88 17.86 -3.47
C ILE A 495 6.33 17.70 -3.00
N HIS A 496 6.52 16.89 -1.97
CA HIS A 496 7.84 16.56 -1.44
C HIS A 496 8.08 15.05 -1.47
N ALA A 497 9.21 14.66 -2.06
CA ALA A 497 9.73 13.30 -2.04
C ALA A 497 11.01 13.27 -1.21
N GLN A 498 11.06 12.44 -0.16
CA GLN A 498 12.22 12.33 0.72
C GLN A 498 13.49 11.85 0.01
N LYS A 499 13.32 11.10 -1.09
CA LYS A 499 14.41 10.48 -1.83
C LYS A 499 14.14 10.47 -3.34
N ASP A 500 13.55 9.39 -3.85
CA ASP A 500 13.34 9.21 -5.29
C ASP A 500 11.90 9.63 -5.67
N MET A 501 11.75 10.47 -6.70
CA MET A 501 10.45 10.81 -7.29
C MET A 501 10.36 10.23 -8.71
N ASN A 502 9.61 9.13 -8.86
CA ASN A 502 9.37 8.51 -10.16
C ASN A 502 8.00 8.95 -10.69
N THR A 503 7.95 9.47 -11.92
CA THR A 503 6.69 9.83 -12.61
C THR A 503 6.61 9.06 -13.93
N VAL A 504 5.58 8.24 -14.09
CA VAL A 504 5.32 7.47 -15.32
C VAL A 504 4.00 7.96 -15.92
N VAL A 505 4.03 8.38 -17.19
CA VAL A 505 2.87 8.83 -17.94
C VAL A 505 2.77 7.98 -19.20
N GLU A 506 1.69 7.20 -19.33
CA GLU A 506 1.52 6.22 -20.41
C GLU A 506 1.10 6.85 -21.76
N ASP A 507 0.59 8.08 -21.74
CA ASP A 507 0.15 8.80 -22.94
C ASP A 507 0.67 10.25 -22.88
N ASN A 508 -0.20 11.23 -22.68
CA ASN A 508 0.17 12.64 -22.78
C ASN A 508 0.40 13.31 -21.41
N ARG A 509 1.54 14.02 -21.26
CA ARG A 509 1.77 14.99 -20.18
C ARG A 509 1.68 16.40 -20.74
N THR A 510 0.72 17.20 -20.26
CA THR A 510 0.62 18.63 -20.58
C THR A 510 0.97 19.46 -19.33
N LEU A 511 1.89 20.43 -19.49
CA LEU A 511 2.19 21.44 -18.47
C LEU A 511 1.87 22.82 -19.05
N LYS A 512 1.11 23.63 -18.31
CA LYS A 512 0.79 25.02 -18.68
C LYS A 512 0.96 25.92 -17.47
N ILE A 513 1.82 26.93 -17.61
CA ILE A 513 2.03 27.98 -16.62
C ILE A 513 1.46 29.26 -17.23
N ASN A 514 0.47 29.87 -16.57
CA ASN A 514 -0.21 31.05 -17.11
C ASN A 514 0.60 32.34 -16.88
N ASP A 515 1.32 32.41 -15.76
CA ASP A 515 2.19 33.53 -15.37
C ASP A 515 3.31 33.01 -14.44
N GLY A 516 4.45 33.70 -14.40
CA GLY A 516 5.64 33.30 -13.64
C GLY A 516 6.61 32.37 -14.39
N ASP A 517 7.49 31.70 -13.62
CA ASP A 517 8.65 30.95 -14.14
C ASP A 517 8.50 29.43 -14.02
N ASP A 518 9.08 28.69 -14.96
CA ASP A 518 9.37 27.25 -14.82
C ASP A 518 10.86 27.07 -14.48
N THR A 519 11.15 26.88 -13.19
CA THR A 519 12.54 26.75 -12.72
C THR A 519 12.88 25.29 -12.41
N SER A 520 13.97 24.82 -13.01
CA SER A 520 14.61 23.54 -12.66
C SER A 520 16.03 23.81 -12.20
N ASP A 521 16.33 23.50 -10.94
CA ASP A 521 17.66 23.65 -10.35
C ASP A 521 18.22 22.26 -9.98
N ILE A 522 19.40 21.94 -10.51
CA ILE A 522 20.08 20.65 -10.31
C ILE A 522 21.46 20.95 -9.71
N MET A 523 21.55 20.83 -8.38
CA MET A 523 22.77 21.19 -7.65
C MET A 523 23.94 20.24 -7.97
N VAL A 524 23.66 18.95 -8.16
CA VAL A 524 24.64 17.91 -8.50
C VAL A 524 23.95 16.83 -9.34
N GLY A 525 24.57 16.43 -10.46
CA GLY A 525 24.12 15.31 -11.29
C GLY A 525 23.95 15.67 -12.76
N ASP A 526 23.37 14.74 -13.52
CA ASP A 526 23.18 14.86 -14.96
C ASP A 526 21.69 15.04 -15.30
N ARG A 527 21.41 15.83 -16.34
CA ARG A 527 20.10 15.87 -16.99
C ARG A 527 20.19 15.20 -18.36
N THR A 528 19.57 14.03 -18.50
CA THR A 528 19.45 13.35 -19.79
C THR A 528 18.02 13.48 -20.30
N VAL A 529 17.87 13.95 -21.55
CA VAL A 529 16.58 13.95 -22.27
C VAL A 529 16.73 13.04 -23.48
N THR A 530 15.98 11.94 -23.49
CA THR A 530 15.95 11.00 -24.61
C THR A 530 14.57 11.04 -25.24
N LEU A 531 14.52 11.37 -26.53
CA LEU A 531 13.28 11.33 -27.31
C LEU A 531 13.27 10.07 -28.17
N HIS A 532 12.32 9.19 -27.90
CA HIS A 532 12.00 8.07 -28.77
C HIS A 532 10.82 8.52 -29.65
N GLY A 533 11.00 8.53 -30.97
CA GLY A 533 9.93 8.98 -31.84
C GLY A 533 8.71 8.04 -31.84
N GLU A 534 7.59 8.51 -32.38
CA GLU A 534 6.36 7.73 -32.45
C GLU A 534 6.56 6.45 -33.28
N THR A 535 6.44 5.28 -32.64
CA THR A 535 6.10 4.07 -33.37
C THR A 535 4.61 4.13 -33.68
N ALA A 536 4.27 4.57 -34.88
CA ALA A 536 2.99 4.22 -35.49
C ALA A 536 2.80 2.71 -35.28
N LYS A 537 1.66 2.35 -34.67
CA LYS A 537 1.29 0.98 -34.31
C LYS A 537 1.75 -0.03 -35.37
N LYS A 538 2.63 -0.95 -34.96
CA LYS A 538 3.07 -2.17 -35.67
C LYS A 538 3.79 -1.96 -37.01
N ASP A 539 5.11 -1.93 -36.97
CA ASP A 539 5.86 -2.92 -37.75
C ASP A 539 7.16 -3.33 -37.03
N LYS A 540 7.37 -4.64 -36.91
CA LYS A 540 8.36 -5.25 -36.00
C LYS A 540 9.79 -5.28 -36.53
N GLU A 541 10.15 -4.49 -37.55
CA GLU A 541 11.43 -4.69 -38.26
C GLU A 541 12.32 -3.46 -38.51
N SER A 542 12.09 -2.27 -37.93
CA SER A 542 13.10 -1.19 -38.07
C SER A 542 13.27 -0.17 -36.94
N GLY A 543 12.49 -0.24 -35.85
CA GLY A 543 12.88 0.30 -34.53
C GLY A 543 13.28 1.79 -34.46
N LYS A 544 12.80 2.66 -35.33
CA LYS A 544 13.07 4.11 -35.25
C LYS A 544 11.81 4.91 -35.55
N GLY A 545 11.17 5.41 -34.49
CA GLY A 545 10.08 6.38 -34.60
C GLY A 545 10.60 7.77 -34.95
N ILE A 546 9.71 8.62 -35.47
CA ILE A 546 9.98 10.03 -35.76
C ILE A 546 9.52 10.86 -34.56
N GLY A 547 10.41 11.64 -33.96
CA GLY A 547 10.09 12.57 -32.86
C GLY A 547 10.62 13.95 -33.20
N SER A 548 9.87 15.00 -32.87
CA SER A 548 10.29 16.39 -33.04
C SER A 548 10.44 17.07 -31.69
N ASP A 549 11.56 17.76 -31.48
CA ASP A 549 11.72 18.73 -30.39
C ASP A 549 11.61 20.13 -30.98
N THR A 550 10.58 20.88 -30.61
CA THR A 550 10.34 22.23 -31.13
C THR A 550 10.32 23.22 -29.98
N LEU A 551 11.29 24.14 -29.98
CA LEU A 551 11.28 25.32 -29.13
C LEU A 551 10.81 26.53 -29.93
N THR A 552 9.67 27.11 -29.55
CA THR A 552 9.16 28.36 -30.15
C THR A 552 9.23 29.49 -29.12
N LEU A 553 10.03 30.52 -29.40
CA LEU A 553 10.09 31.74 -28.58
C LEU A 553 9.44 32.90 -29.34
N ASN A 554 8.23 33.30 -28.95
CA ASN A 554 7.49 34.37 -29.65
C ASN A 554 8.11 35.76 -29.44
N LYS A 555 8.69 36.02 -28.26
CA LYS A 555 9.47 37.22 -27.89
C LYS A 555 10.47 36.86 -26.78
N GLY A 556 11.66 37.46 -26.77
CA GLY A 556 12.66 37.29 -25.71
C GLY A 556 14.05 36.95 -26.23
N CYS A 557 14.93 36.48 -25.34
CA CYS A 557 16.26 35.98 -25.67
C CYS A 557 16.41 34.53 -25.20
N ARG A 558 17.17 33.72 -25.95
CA ARG A 558 17.69 32.44 -25.47
C ARG A 558 19.18 32.60 -25.23
N LEU A 559 19.61 32.51 -23.98
CA LEU A 559 21.03 32.45 -23.61
C LEU A 559 21.38 31.00 -23.25
N VAL A 560 22.45 30.48 -23.84
CA VAL A 560 23.09 29.23 -23.40
C VAL A 560 24.47 29.63 -22.90
N GLU A 561 24.67 29.57 -21.60
CA GLU A 561 25.92 29.98 -20.95
C GLU A 561 26.55 28.77 -20.25
N LEU A 562 27.79 28.43 -20.63
CA LEU A 562 28.59 27.39 -19.97
C LEU A 562 29.64 28.07 -19.10
N LYS A 563 29.41 28.10 -17.78
CA LYS A 563 30.38 28.61 -16.81
C LYS A 563 31.24 27.46 -16.33
N ALA A 564 32.49 27.42 -16.75
CA ALA A 564 33.50 26.55 -16.16
C ALA A 564 34.37 27.37 -15.21
N GLU A 565 34.44 26.97 -13.94
CA GLU A 565 35.27 27.62 -12.92
C GLU A 565 36.53 26.80 -12.65
N GLY A 566 37.69 27.47 -12.53
CA GLY A 566 38.98 26.84 -12.25
C GLY A 566 39.49 25.96 -13.39
N ASP A 567 39.99 24.76 -13.06
CA ASP A 567 40.58 23.80 -14.02
C ASP A 567 39.53 22.99 -14.81
N LYS A 568 38.24 23.32 -14.68
CA LYS A 568 37.16 22.62 -15.39
C LYS A 568 37.00 23.18 -16.80
N GLN A 569 36.66 22.32 -17.75
CA GLN A 569 36.33 22.71 -19.12
C GLN A 569 34.82 22.54 -19.35
N GLY A 570 34.18 23.55 -19.92
CA GLY A 570 32.85 23.40 -20.51
C GLY A 570 32.99 23.04 -21.98
N ASP A 571 32.31 21.99 -22.43
CA ASP A 571 32.26 21.58 -23.82
C ASP A 571 30.83 21.69 -24.38
N HIS A 572 30.74 22.01 -25.67
CA HIS A 572 29.47 21.98 -26.41
C HIS A 572 29.71 21.27 -27.74
N THR A 573 29.10 20.09 -27.89
CA THR A 573 29.22 19.29 -29.12
C THR A 573 27.85 19.12 -29.76
N LEU A 574 27.69 19.61 -30.99
CA LEU A 574 26.58 19.26 -31.87
C LEU A 574 27.03 18.17 -32.86
N LYS A 575 26.47 16.97 -32.76
CA LYS A 575 26.77 15.85 -33.65
C LYS A 575 25.54 15.40 -34.42
N MET A 576 25.56 15.58 -35.74
CA MET A 576 24.51 15.10 -36.66
C MET A 576 25.10 14.02 -37.57
N THR A 577 24.52 12.83 -37.59
CA THR A 577 25.00 11.71 -38.44
C THR A 577 24.34 11.67 -39.81
N LYS A 578 23.12 12.22 -39.92
CA LYS A 578 22.35 12.37 -41.16
C LYS A 578 21.28 13.45 -40.97
N GLY A 579 21.06 14.28 -41.98
CA GLY A 579 20.09 15.38 -41.96
C GLY A 579 20.77 16.73 -42.19
N ASP A 580 19.96 17.78 -42.24
CA ASP A 580 20.40 19.14 -42.57
C ASP A 580 20.48 19.99 -41.30
N ASN A 581 21.49 20.86 -41.21
CA ASN A 581 21.56 21.91 -40.21
C ASN A 581 21.33 23.26 -40.90
N THR A 582 20.14 23.83 -40.75
CA THR A 582 19.76 25.11 -41.37
C THR A 582 19.70 26.21 -40.32
N ILE A 583 20.44 27.29 -40.55
CA ILE A 583 20.36 28.53 -39.75
C ILE A 583 19.83 29.62 -40.68
N GLU A 584 18.63 30.12 -40.41
CA GLU A 584 18.01 31.23 -41.16
C GLU A 584 17.87 32.46 -40.26
N ILE A 585 18.52 33.56 -40.63
CA ILE A 585 18.41 34.87 -39.97
C ILE A 585 17.88 35.86 -40.99
N THR A 586 16.60 36.23 -40.89
CA THR A 586 15.96 37.15 -41.85
C THR A 586 16.37 38.60 -41.65
N LYS A 587 16.63 39.01 -40.40
CA LYS A 587 17.15 40.32 -40.01
C LYS A 587 17.99 40.18 -38.74
N GLY A 588 19.18 40.78 -38.71
CA GLY A 588 20.08 40.77 -37.56
C GLY A 588 21.53 40.53 -37.94
N ASN A 589 22.37 40.31 -36.94
CA ASN A 589 23.79 40.01 -37.10
C ASN A 589 24.08 38.58 -36.68
N MET A 590 24.99 37.90 -37.38
CA MET A 590 25.64 36.67 -36.91
C MET A 590 27.10 37.00 -36.61
N VAL A 591 27.50 36.91 -35.35
CA VAL A 591 28.88 37.17 -34.91
C VAL A 591 29.47 35.87 -34.37
N THR A 592 30.66 35.51 -34.84
CA THR A 592 31.46 34.41 -34.28
C THR A 592 32.81 34.97 -33.86
N GLN A 593 33.08 34.99 -32.55
CA GLN A 593 34.33 35.46 -31.97
C GLN A 593 35.05 34.28 -31.32
N LEU A 594 36.35 34.15 -31.57
CA LEU A 594 37.25 33.18 -30.96
C LEU A 594 38.52 33.95 -30.59
N ASP A 595 38.74 34.20 -29.30
CA ASP A 595 39.88 35.00 -28.84
C ASP A 595 41.18 34.17 -28.86
N GLU A 596 41.10 32.89 -28.53
CA GLU A 596 42.23 31.94 -28.56
C GLU A 596 41.78 30.57 -29.09
N GLY A 597 42.64 29.89 -29.86
CA GLY A 597 42.40 28.54 -30.39
C GLY A 597 42.32 28.48 -31.92
N ASN A 598 41.83 27.34 -32.43
CA ASN A 598 41.75 27.06 -33.87
C ASN A 598 40.29 27.04 -34.34
N LYS A 599 40.02 27.64 -35.50
CA LYS A 599 38.77 27.46 -36.26
C LYS A 599 39.07 26.67 -37.53
N SER A 600 38.47 25.50 -37.69
CA SER A 600 38.63 24.63 -38.88
C SER A 600 37.29 24.29 -39.52
N ILE A 601 37.27 24.20 -40.84
CA ILE A 601 36.13 23.75 -41.64
C ILE A 601 36.65 22.71 -42.63
N THR A 602 36.08 21.50 -42.60
CA THR A 602 36.48 20.40 -43.48
C THR A 602 35.25 19.88 -44.22
N LEU A 603 35.24 19.99 -45.55
CA LEU A 603 34.23 19.39 -46.42
C LEU A 603 34.88 18.31 -47.28
N THR A 604 34.61 17.04 -46.98
CA THR A 604 35.25 15.91 -47.71
C THR A 604 34.63 15.67 -49.08
N LYS A 605 33.34 15.99 -49.25
CA LYS A 605 32.59 15.83 -50.50
C LYS A 605 31.41 16.80 -50.53
N GLY A 606 31.17 17.43 -51.67
CA GLY A 606 30.11 18.42 -51.88
C GLY A 606 30.70 19.78 -52.23
N ASP A 607 29.82 20.78 -52.34
CA ASP A 607 30.18 22.13 -52.71
C ASP A 607 30.13 23.06 -51.48
N MET A 608 31.05 24.02 -51.42
CA MET A 608 30.98 25.15 -50.50
C MET A 608 30.69 26.40 -51.33
N GLU A 609 29.52 27.00 -51.12
CA GLU A 609 29.08 28.21 -51.82
C GLU A 609 28.97 29.38 -50.84
N ILE A 610 29.53 30.53 -51.23
CA ILE A 610 29.39 31.80 -50.50
C ILE A 610 28.88 32.83 -51.51
N THR A 611 27.66 33.32 -51.29
CA THR A 611 27.00 34.30 -52.17
C THR A 611 26.72 35.58 -51.41
N LEU A 612 27.37 36.67 -51.81
CA LEU A 612 27.10 38.02 -51.32
C LEU A 612 26.48 38.84 -52.46
N THR A 613 25.19 39.14 -52.38
CA THR A 613 24.47 39.86 -53.44
C THR A 613 24.71 41.37 -53.40
N GLN A 614 24.94 41.94 -52.21
CA GLN A 614 25.21 43.35 -51.99
C GLN A 614 26.09 43.54 -50.75
N GLY A 615 27.10 44.41 -50.86
CA GLY A 615 28.00 44.77 -49.76
C GLY A 615 29.47 44.54 -50.10
N SER A 616 30.32 44.50 -49.07
CA SER A 616 31.74 44.24 -49.19
C SER A 616 32.10 42.93 -48.48
N MET A 617 32.99 42.14 -49.08
CA MET A 617 33.68 41.03 -48.41
C MET A 617 35.12 41.46 -48.13
N THR A 618 35.58 41.31 -46.89
CA THR A 618 36.94 41.71 -46.48
C THR A 618 37.61 40.57 -45.73
N THR A 619 38.82 40.22 -46.14
CA THR A 619 39.71 39.32 -45.41
C THR A 619 40.95 40.12 -45.01
N LYS A 620 41.27 40.15 -43.71
CA LYS A 620 42.45 40.84 -43.17
C LYS A 620 43.29 39.85 -42.38
N LEU A 621 44.57 39.75 -42.72
CA LEU A 621 45.57 38.96 -42.00
C LEU A 621 46.67 39.92 -41.57
N ASP A 622 46.74 40.23 -40.27
CA ASP A 622 47.72 41.19 -39.75
C ASP A 622 49.13 40.57 -39.64
N GLN A 623 49.22 39.27 -39.36
CA GLN A 623 50.45 38.50 -39.27
C GLN A 623 50.23 37.05 -39.72
N GLY A 624 51.25 36.42 -40.30
CA GLY A 624 51.23 35.03 -40.76
C GLY A 624 51.07 34.90 -42.28
N ASP A 625 50.90 33.66 -42.73
CA ASP A 625 50.85 33.31 -44.15
C ASP A 625 49.42 33.02 -44.62
N GLN A 626 49.08 33.47 -45.82
CA GLN A 626 47.89 33.02 -46.54
C GLN A 626 48.30 32.06 -47.67
N THR A 627 47.82 30.83 -47.61
CA THR A 627 48.04 29.82 -48.66
C THR A 627 46.73 29.48 -49.35
N LEU A 628 46.71 29.54 -50.69
CA LEU A 628 45.61 29.06 -51.53
C LEU A 628 46.12 28.00 -52.50
N ASN A 629 45.68 26.76 -52.33
CA ASN A 629 46.01 25.66 -53.23
C ASN A 629 44.75 25.24 -54.01
N VAL A 630 44.81 25.30 -55.34
CA VAL A 630 43.71 24.90 -56.22
C VAL A 630 44.24 23.87 -57.21
N VAL A 631 43.84 22.61 -57.04
CA VAL A 631 44.24 21.51 -57.94
C VAL A 631 43.45 21.55 -59.25
N GLY A 632 42.17 21.95 -59.17
CA GLY A 632 41.30 22.11 -60.32
C GLY A 632 41.47 23.47 -61.01
N LYS A 633 40.43 23.87 -61.75
CA LYS A 633 40.40 25.17 -62.40
C LYS A 633 40.08 26.28 -61.38
N ARG A 634 40.90 27.33 -61.34
CA ARG A 634 40.55 28.60 -60.69
C ARG A 634 40.05 29.58 -61.75
N ASN A 635 38.78 30.00 -61.66
CA ASN A 635 38.26 31.12 -62.45
C ASN A 635 38.27 32.38 -61.60
N ILE A 636 38.77 33.49 -62.14
CA ILE A 636 38.66 34.82 -61.57
C ILE A 636 38.04 35.70 -62.65
N THR A 637 36.99 36.43 -62.31
CA THR A 637 36.36 37.39 -63.21
C THR A 637 36.12 38.67 -62.42
N VAL A 638 36.80 39.73 -62.85
CA VAL A 638 36.61 41.08 -62.32
C VAL A 638 36.05 41.91 -63.46
N VAL A 639 34.87 42.48 -63.26
CA VAL A 639 34.17 43.28 -64.30
C VAL A 639 34.69 44.72 -64.32
N GLU A 640 35.09 45.20 -63.15
CA GLU A 640 35.64 46.55 -62.96
C GLU A 640 37.17 46.47 -62.80
N ALA A 641 37.77 47.44 -62.11
CA ALA A 641 39.20 47.47 -61.89
C ALA A 641 39.69 46.34 -60.96
N GLU A 642 40.79 45.70 -61.35
CA GLU A 642 41.60 44.82 -60.51
C GLU A 642 42.98 45.48 -60.28
N SER A 643 43.45 45.51 -59.03
CA SER A 643 44.76 46.05 -58.66
C SER A 643 45.57 45.01 -57.89
N HIS A 644 46.80 44.73 -58.34
CA HIS A 644 47.76 43.87 -57.64
C HIS A 644 48.94 44.73 -57.20
N GLU A 645 49.14 44.86 -55.89
CA GLU A 645 50.28 45.59 -55.31
C GLU A 645 51.14 44.62 -54.48
N ASN A 646 52.39 44.45 -54.88
CA ASN A 646 53.37 43.64 -54.18
C ASN A 646 54.57 44.52 -53.82
N SER A 647 54.80 44.76 -52.53
CA SER A 647 55.96 45.55 -52.08
C SER A 647 57.27 44.77 -52.11
N ALA A 648 57.19 43.44 -52.17
CA ALA A 648 58.31 42.51 -52.28
C ALA A 648 58.25 41.76 -53.63
N ASN A 649 59.01 40.67 -53.74
CA ASN A 649 59.09 39.90 -54.98
C ASN A 649 57.71 39.33 -55.38
N PHE A 650 57.35 39.53 -56.65
CA PHE A 650 56.25 38.83 -57.30
C PHE A 650 56.84 37.82 -58.29
N SER A 651 56.46 36.56 -58.16
CA SER A 651 56.85 35.49 -59.08
C SER A 651 55.60 34.91 -59.72
N HIS A 652 55.57 34.91 -61.05
CA HIS A 652 54.53 34.26 -61.83
C HIS A 652 55.21 33.20 -62.70
N THR A 653 54.92 31.93 -62.43
CA THR A 653 55.46 30.80 -63.19
C THR A 653 54.31 30.09 -63.87
N VAL A 654 54.36 29.98 -65.20
CA VAL A 654 53.40 29.25 -66.01
C VAL A 654 54.16 28.15 -66.74
N THR A 655 53.79 26.90 -66.49
CA THR A 655 54.43 25.73 -67.13
C THR A 655 53.73 25.32 -68.42
N GLY A 656 52.48 25.75 -68.60
CA GLY A 656 51.76 25.67 -69.87
C GLY A 656 51.79 27.01 -70.60
N ASP A 657 50.82 27.22 -71.48
CA ASP A 657 50.72 28.45 -72.25
C ASP A 657 50.32 29.64 -71.36
N TYR A 658 51.01 30.76 -71.53
CA TYR A 658 50.62 32.04 -70.96
C TYR A 658 50.13 32.96 -72.08
N GLU A 659 48.82 33.18 -72.14
CA GLU A 659 48.22 34.12 -73.08
C GLU A 659 47.88 35.43 -72.35
N LEU A 660 48.51 36.53 -72.80
CA LEU A 660 48.19 37.87 -72.34
C LEU A 660 47.59 38.67 -73.50
N THR A 661 46.26 38.81 -73.49
CA THR A 661 45.53 39.65 -74.45
C THR A 661 45.14 40.96 -73.78
N VAL A 662 45.70 42.07 -74.27
CA VAL A 662 45.40 43.42 -73.78
C VAL A 662 44.74 44.19 -74.91
N SER A 663 43.43 44.43 -74.79
CA SER A 663 42.70 45.24 -75.79
C SER A 663 42.99 46.74 -75.66
N GLY A 664 43.43 47.18 -74.46
CA GLY A 664 43.90 48.53 -74.20
C GLY A 664 45.40 48.68 -74.45
N ALA A 665 46.02 49.66 -73.79
CA ALA A 665 47.47 49.82 -73.82
C ALA A 665 48.15 48.89 -72.81
N LEU A 666 49.11 48.08 -73.27
CA LEU A 666 50.05 47.40 -72.39
C LEU A 666 51.27 48.30 -72.17
N THR A 667 51.50 48.73 -70.92
CA THR A 667 52.71 49.47 -70.53
C THR A 667 53.59 48.60 -69.65
N ILE A 668 54.74 48.20 -70.16
CA ILE A 668 55.77 47.51 -69.37
C ILE A 668 56.85 48.54 -69.04
N LYS A 669 56.85 49.02 -67.80
CA LYS A 669 57.88 49.95 -67.29
C LYS A 669 58.78 49.20 -66.31
N VAL A 670 60.01 48.94 -66.71
CA VAL A 670 61.03 48.33 -65.85
C VAL A 670 62.10 49.36 -65.55
N THR A 671 62.35 49.63 -64.27
CA THR A 671 63.46 50.51 -63.84
C THR A 671 64.79 49.77 -63.78
N GLY A 672 64.74 48.45 -63.55
CA GLY A 672 65.87 47.53 -63.68
C GLY A 672 66.02 46.97 -65.10
N ALA A 673 66.68 45.81 -65.21
CA ALA A 673 66.84 45.12 -66.48
C ALA A 673 65.51 44.47 -66.92
N LEU A 674 65.15 44.66 -68.19
CA LEU A 674 64.13 43.87 -68.87
C LEU A 674 64.84 42.83 -69.75
N SER A 675 64.51 41.55 -69.56
CA SER A 675 64.98 40.45 -70.40
C SER A 675 63.78 39.76 -71.02
N ILE A 676 63.82 39.61 -72.35
CA ILE A 676 62.87 38.82 -73.13
C ILE A 676 63.70 37.81 -73.91
N SER A 677 63.50 36.53 -73.63
CA SER A 677 64.21 35.44 -74.26
C SER A 677 63.23 34.32 -74.60
N THR A 678 63.43 33.73 -75.77
CA THR A 678 62.73 32.53 -76.22
C THR A 678 63.79 31.60 -76.80
N ASP A 679 63.63 30.31 -76.57
CA ASP A 679 64.46 29.27 -77.19
C ASP A 679 63.97 28.92 -78.61
N ASP A 680 62.79 29.41 -78.98
CA ASP A 680 62.14 29.27 -80.29
C ASP A 680 61.95 30.65 -80.94
N ASP A 681 60.97 30.83 -81.80
CA ASP A 681 60.73 32.08 -82.51
C ASP A 681 60.29 33.24 -81.59
N LEU A 682 60.88 34.43 -81.81
CA LEU A 682 60.40 35.71 -81.30
C LEU A 682 59.80 36.52 -82.44
N GLU A 683 58.48 36.65 -82.49
CA GLU A 683 57.80 37.54 -83.44
C GLU A 683 57.46 38.87 -82.77
N LEU A 684 57.99 39.97 -83.33
CA LEU A 684 57.62 41.33 -82.95
C LEU A 684 56.94 42.01 -84.14
N LYS A 685 55.66 42.34 -83.98
CA LYS A 685 54.85 42.96 -85.03
C LYS A 685 54.13 44.19 -84.49
N ALA A 686 54.35 45.33 -85.12
CA ALA A 686 53.58 46.55 -84.90
C ALA A 686 52.75 46.83 -86.16
N GLY A 687 51.45 47.11 -86.00
CA GLY A 687 50.61 47.60 -87.10
C GLY A 687 50.87 49.07 -87.44
N GLY A 688 51.45 49.82 -86.51
CA GLY A 688 51.97 51.18 -86.71
C GLY A 688 53.49 51.21 -86.59
N ASP A 689 54.04 52.35 -86.17
CA ASP A 689 55.50 52.53 -86.07
C ASP A 689 56.12 51.65 -84.98
N MET A 690 57.17 50.92 -85.33
CA MET A 690 58.07 50.30 -84.37
C MET A 690 59.27 51.22 -84.15
N LYS A 691 59.42 51.76 -82.94
CA LYS A 691 60.55 52.61 -82.56
C LYS A 691 61.47 51.88 -81.59
N LEU A 692 62.71 51.67 -82.01
CA LEU A 692 63.79 51.18 -81.15
C LEU A 692 64.75 52.35 -80.87
N THR A 693 64.96 52.67 -79.61
CA THR A 693 65.84 53.76 -79.19
C THR A 693 66.60 53.31 -77.95
N ALA A 694 67.92 53.48 -77.98
CA ALA A 694 68.78 53.28 -76.84
C ALA A 694 69.74 54.47 -76.74
N ASP A 695 70.01 54.93 -75.53
CA ASP A 695 71.07 55.92 -75.28
C ASP A 695 72.47 55.29 -75.42
N GLY A 696 72.54 53.95 -75.34
CA GLY A 696 73.73 53.15 -75.63
C GLY A 696 73.64 52.43 -76.97
N ASP A 697 74.44 51.37 -77.13
CA ASP A 697 74.50 50.61 -78.38
C ASP A 697 73.20 49.82 -78.64
N ILE A 698 72.67 49.94 -79.87
CA ILE A 698 71.75 48.94 -80.41
C ILE A 698 72.57 47.93 -81.21
N LYS A 699 72.52 46.65 -80.80
CA LYS A 699 73.21 45.55 -81.48
C LYS A 699 72.20 44.58 -82.06
N LEU A 700 72.25 44.42 -83.39
CA LEU A 700 71.55 43.36 -84.10
C LEU A 700 72.60 42.32 -84.51
N GLN A 701 72.51 41.13 -83.93
CA GLN A 701 73.42 40.03 -84.20
C GLN A 701 72.60 38.79 -84.56
N SER A 702 72.84 38.23 -85.75
CA SER A 702 72.30 36.95 -86.17
C SER A 702 73.45 36.03 -86.57
N THR A 703 73.34 34.75 -86.23
CA THR A 703 74.22 33.68 -86.75
C THR A 703 73.75 33.18 -88.12
N GLY A 704 72.48 33.42 -88.46
CA GLY A 704 71.91 33.19 -89.78
C GLY A 704 71.84 34.48 -90.61
N ASP A 705 71.02 34.44 -91.65
CA ASP A 705 70.82 35.60 -92.52
C ASP A 705 70.06 36.71 -91.77
N THR A 706 70.56 37.94 -91.87
CA THR A 706 69.82 39.13 -91.44
C THR A 706 69.26 39.80 -92.68
N LYS A 707 67.93 39.84 -92.79
CA LYS A 707 67.23 40.51 -93.89
C LYS A 707 66.53 41.75 -93.35
N ILE A 708 66.83 42.91 -93.95
CA ILE A 708 66.10 44.16 -93.72
C ILE A 708 65.42 44.51 -95.04
N ASP A 709 64.13 44.26 -95.13
CA ASP A 709 63.30 44.62 -96.28
C ASP A 709 62.56 45.93 -95.98
N ALA A 710 62.99 47.03 -96.60
CA ALA A 710 62.25 48.28 -96.62
C ALA A 710 61.62 48.45 -98.02
N THR A 711 60.30 48.62 -98.10
CA THR A 711 59.60 48.96 -99.34
C THR A 711 59.63 50.45 -99.65
N GLY A 712 59.76 51.28 -98.62
CA GLY A 712 60.10 52.70 -98.71
C GLY A 712 61.60 52.94 -98.59
N ASP A 713 61.98 54.13 -98.15
CA ASP A 713 63.38 54.51 -98.02
C ASP A 713 64.05 53.81 -96.84
N PHE A 714 65.23 53.24 -97.08
CA PHE A 714 66.15 52.87 -96.03
C PHE A 714 67.17 53.98 -95.84
N THR A 715 67.08 54.70 -94.74
CA THR A 715 68.01 55.79 -94.40
C THR A 715 68.93 55.36 -93.27
N GLY A 716 70.23 55.34 -93.55
CA GLY A 716 71.27 55.31 -92.51
C GLY A 716 71.88 56.69 -92.38
N ASP A 717 71.56 57.40 -91.30
CA ASP A 717 72.17 58.70 -90.97
C ASP A 717 73.02 58.55 -89.71
N GLY A 718 74.28 58.99 -89.80
CA GLY A 718 75.25 58.85 -88.73
C GLY A 718 76.62 59.35 -89.15
N ASN A 719 77.47 59.67 -88.17
CA ASN A 719 78.83 60.16 -88.42
C ASN A 719 79.65 59.21 -89.31
N GLU A 720 79.40 57.90 -89.20
CA GLU A 720 79.95 56.88 -90.10
C GLU A 720 78.90 55.79 -90.36
N VAL A 721 78.57 55.54 -91.62
CA VAL A 721 77.82 54.36 -92.05
C VAL A 721 78.79 53.40 -92.71
N LYS A 722 79.11 52.31 -92.02
CA LYS A 722 80.07 51.30 -92.49
C LYS A 722 79.37 49.99 -92.82
N LEU A 723 79.38 49.63 -94.10
CA LEU A 723 78.95 48.32 -94.59
C LEU A 723 80.19 47.53 -95.03
N THR A 724 80.44 46.40 -94.38
CA THR A 724 81.60 45.55 -94.67
C THR A 724 81.12 44.14 -94.99
N GLY A 725 81.24 43.72 -96.26
CA GLY A 725 81.07 42.33 -96.64
C GLY A 725 82.41 41.59 -96.56
N GLN A 726 82.48 40.48 -95.83
CA GLN A 726 83.73 39.71 -95.70
C GLN A 726 84.11 39.00 -97.00
N THR A 727 83.13 38.49 -97.74
CA THR A 727 83.36 37.70 -98.97
C THR A 727 83.01 38.50 -100.23
N LYS A 728 81.85 39.18 -100.22
CA LYS A 728 81.35 39.97 -101.35
C LYS A 728 80.39 41.05 -100.85
N GLY A 729 80.59 42.28 -101.31
CA GLY A 729 79.58 43.34 -101.25
C GLY A 729 78.96 43.50 -102.63
N LYS A 730 77.63 43.44 -102.73
CA LYS A 730 76.89 43.76 -103.96
C LYS A 730 75.89 44.86 -103.63
N PHE A 731 76.05 46.01 -104.27
CA PHE A 731 75.06 47.08 -104.26
C PHE A 731 74.42 47.08 -105.65
N ASP A 732 73.19 46.60 -105.75
CA ASP A 732 72.40 46.70 -106.98
C ASP A 732 71.49 47.92 -106.85
N GLY A 733 71.79 48.97 -107.61
CA GLY A 733 70.88 50.10 -107.79
C GLY A 733 69.82 49.78 -108.84
N GLY A 734 68.70 50.50 -108.79
CA GLY A 734 67.71 50.51 -109.87
C GLY A 734 68.25 51.21 -111.13
N PRO A 735 67.41 51.81 -111.99
CA PRO A 735 67.87 52.50 -113.20
C PRO A 735 68.91 53.60 -112.92
N ASP A 736 68.86 54.21 -111.72
CA ASP A 736 69.81 55.21 -111.26
C ASP A 736 70.44 54.78 -109.94
N MET A 737 71.77 54.91 -109.86
CA MET A 737 72.52 54.85 -108.62
C MET A 737 73.39 56.10 -108.55
N GLU A 738 73.07 56.97 -107.60
CA GLU A 738 73.81 58.20 -107.38
C GLU A 738 74.65 58.08 -106.10
N VAL A 739 75.95 58.31 -106.23
CA VAL A 739 76.87 58.39 -105.09
C VAL A 739 77.46 59.78 -105.08
N THR A 740 76.89 60.65 -104.25
CA THR A 740 77.32 62.04 -104.07
C THR A 740 78.13 62.19 -102.79
N GLY A 741 79.19 63.00 -102.86
CA GLY A 741 79.98 63.36 -101.70
C GLY A 741 80.42 64.81 -101.81
N ASN A 742 80.23 65.60 -100.75
CA ASN A 742 80.64 67.01 -100.70
C ASN A 742 82.18 67.19 -100.67
N GLY A 743 82.93 66.09 -100.46
CA GLY A 743 84.39 66.05 -100.45
C GLY A 743 84.97 65.16 -101.56
N LYS A 744 85.89 64.25 -101.20
CA LYS A 744 86.46 63.26 -102.14
C LYS A 744 85.68 61.95 -102.07
N VAL A 745 85.07 61.55 -103.18
CA VAL A 745 84.61 60.17 -103.36
C VAL A 745 85.80 59.33 -103.85
N LYS A 746 86.22 58.34 -103.06
CA LYS A 746 87.36 57.49 -103.38
C LYS A 746 86.90 56.06 -103.55
N ILE A 747 86.82 55.62 -104.81
CA ILE A 747 86.59 54.21 -105.13
C ILE A 747 87.97 53.58 -105.33
N GLY A 748 88.36 52.72 -104.41
CA GLY A 748 89.66 52.06 -104.42
C GLY A 748 89.51 50.55 -104.53
N SER A 749 90.30 49.94 -105.42
CA SER A 749 90.48 48.49 -105.51
C SER A 749 91.94 48.15 -105.25
N SER A 750 92.22 47.13 -104.45
CA SER A 750 93.58 46.68 -104.14
C SER A 750 94.24 45.90 -105.29
N SER A 751 93.47 45.53 -106.32
CA SER A 751 93.91 44.87 -107.54
C SER A 751 93.17 45.46 -108.76
N THR A 752 93.75 45.37 -109.95
CA THR A 752 93.38 46.12 -111.18
C THR A 752 91.87 46.28 -111.35
N LEU A 753 91.38 47.53 -111.41
CA LEU A 753 89.98 47.84 -111.72
C LEU A 753 89.67 47.27 -113.11
N THR A 754 88.98 46.12 -113.13
CA THR A 754 89.05 45.23 -114.29
C THR A 754 88.00 45.56 -115.35
N GLN A 755 86.93 46.30 -115.01
CA GLN A 755 85.92 46.70 -115.99
C GLN A 755 85.02 47.83 -115.45
N VAL A 756 84.90 48.92 -116.22
CA VAL A 756 83.78 49.87 -116.12
C VAL A 756 82.98 49.71 -117.40
N LYS A 757 81.72 49.30 -117.30
CA LYS A 757 80.81 49.13 -118.45
C LYS A 757 79.67 50.12 -118.33
N GLY A 758 79.59 51.05 -119.29
CA GLY A 758 78.51 52.03 -119.40
C GLY A 758 78.40 52.54 -120.84
N SER A 759 77.19 52.82 -121.29
CA SER A 759 76.90 53.34 -122.65
C SER A 759 77.45 54.74 -122.87
N MET A 760 77.69 55.49 -121.80
CA MET A 760 78.35 56.78 -121.78
C MET A 760 79.14 56.88 -120.47
N VAL A 761 80.46 57.01 -120.57
CA VAL A 761 81.33 57.16 -119.39
C VAL A 761 82.07 58.47 -119.55
N GLN A 762 81.70 59.46 -118.73
CA GLN A 762 82.37 60.75 -118.67
C GLN A 762 83.22 60.78 -117.40
N ILE A 763 84.54 60.78 -117.58
CA ILE A 763 85.52 60.92 -116.51
C ILE A 763 86.15 62.30 -116.71
N ASN A 764 85.97 63.20 -115.75
CA ASN A 764 86.69 64.48 -115.69
C ASN A 764 87.87 64.36 -114.72
#